data_AF-A0A067NK94-F1
#
_entry.id   AF-A0A067NK94-F1
#
_cell.length_a   1.000
_cell.length_b   1.000
_cell.length_c   1.000
_cell.angle_alpha   90.00
_cell.angle_beta   90.00
_cell.angle_gamma   90.00
#
_symmetry.space_group_name_H-M   'P 1'
#
loop_
_entity.id
_entity.type
_entity.pdbx_description
1 polymer ?
#
loop_
_entity_poly.entity_id
_entity_poly.type
_entity_poly.pdbx_seq_one_letter_code
_entity_poly.pdbx_strand_id
1 'polypeptide(L)'
;MIVTDSTPPSPLKGAPPQPAPYRPAPPSYQASGSQYQPTQPLIYTTVPAVHPLTHGYNARRRFLKAFLVAILIWALIGMFIRSVAELAYWNSRHGRYTTQAIWPDDFAVPAGIDPHHCVADWQEVPSGLPLFPSHATTTFDVPYDLDTMLFLARGPAGGTFTVVTSDEVRDTARVVVVVSYRHQEFRDRAKVCRIKRGESSAGIGIFTPRWNYTNYPQERGLAFSVLVSLPANSNKKPLEIKNFEADMPLFGISTANLYDSVSFANISLVSSQMHITTQSLVADNALFKTSNAPISGTVFSLSSLRAITSNGAITGTFNASKSLHLITSNALIHADIGLTNEGKRPTKALVKTSNGQIRSSISLLKDTVGSSGGVYDVEAFTSNAPLDINFPTAPIDSTLSLDGKTSNGAAKGIKVVDRFFTVPLDYGNPDGAKIRVFARNLVPIGKESGEAKEKKNDLPFFVFLQGGPGFEVELQSNSGFAKEIHEQGYQTLWLDQRGTGLSTAISYETLPSHLTTDEEKAQYFKFFRADSIVNDCETIRKSLLSHLPEDQQKWSILGQSFGGFCAITYLSFRPEGLKEVFTTGGLAPLVDSPDPVYEALIARVVKRNKIYYQKYPKDIKRVKEILAYLSKNELLLPNGGRLTPNRWLHLGIAFGMHGGIDAVHQLVFRASIDLEMFGRLSYKTLQKVQYSQSLDGNPLYAVLHEPIYCQGTAPNWSASRALAKRHQFHWNKVDQLGENEPVYFAGEMIFPDMFDDYSNLRPLKGIAEILASDSTWGPLYDLEQLARNEVKVSAVTYTEDMYVDFNFAQDTAAKIKNTEQYITNQLFHNGLTRDSKDVMKRLFDLSKRVYD
;
A
#
# COMPACT_ATOMS: atom_id res chain seq x y z
N MET A 1 -61.97 42.64 15.68
CA MET A 1 -61.10 42.22 16.81
C MET A 1 -59.68 42.49 16.35
N ILE A 2 -59.03 43.48 16.97
CA ILE A 2 -57.76 44.06 16.50
C ILE A 2 -56.64 43.07 16.78
N VAL A 3 -55.91 42.65 15.74
CA VAL A 3 -54.59 42.02 15.86
C VAL A 3 -53.70 42.64 14.79
N THR A 4 -52.63 43.27 15.24
CA THR A 4 -51.68 44.06 14.47
C THR A 4 -50.68 43.17 13.74
N ASP A 5 -50.54 43.44 12.45
CA ASP A 5 -49.53 42.88 11.54
C ASP A 5 -48.27 43.75 11.59
N SER A 6 -47.10 43.12 11.70
CA SER A 6 -45.82 43.83 11.58
C SER A 6 -44.74 42.88 11.05
N THR A 7 -44.62 42.83 9.74
CA THR A 7 -43.36 42.54 9.04
C THR A 7 -42.63 43.85 8.73
N PRO A 8 -41.30 43.89 8.85
CA PRO A 8 -40.50 44.46 7.75
C PRO A 8 -39.25 43.60 7.37
N PRO A 9 -38.60 43.93 6.23
CA PRO A 9 -37.86 42.99 5.38
C PRO A 9 -36.32 43.04 5.47
N SER A 10 -35.67 42.14 4.72
CA SER A 10 -34.24 41.93 4.45
C SER A 10 -33.32 43.17 4.39
N PRO A 11 -32.03 42.97 4.74
CA PRO A 11 -30.94 43.78 4.21
C PRO A 11 -29.95 42.96 3.35
N LEU A 12 -29.79 43.37 2.09
CA LEU A 12 -28.58 43.14 1.28
C LEU A 12 -27.85 44.49 1.12
N LYS A 13 -26.51 44.41 1.18
CA LYS A 13 -25.48 45.43 0.86
C LYS A 13 -25.22 46.51 1.92
N GLY A 14 -24.24 46.22 2.79
CA GLY A 14 -23.51 47.19 3.61
C GLY A 14 -22.08 47.43 3.07
N ALA A 15 -21.64 48.69 3.23
CA ALA A 15 -20.43 49.35 2.73
C ALA A 15 -19.10 48.82 3.33
N PRO A 16 -17.92 49.20 2.78
CA PRO A 16 -16.62 48.67 3.20
C PRO A 16 -16.18 49.16 4.59
N PRO A 17 -15.38 48.37 5.34
CA PRO A 17 -15.00 48.72 6.71
C PRO A 17 -13.88 49.77 6.78
N GLN A 18 -14.00 50.65 7.78
CA GLN A 18 -13.01 51.65 8.17
C GLN A 18 -11.73 51.02 8.76
N PRO A 19 -10.57 51.72 8.68
CA PRO A 19 -9.29 51.24 9.21
C PRO A 19 -9.22 51.31 10.74
N ALA A 20 -8.60 50.27 11.34
CA ALA A 20 -8.35 50.17 12.77
C ALA A 20 -7.22 51.12 13.24
N PRO A 21 -7.25 51.60 14.51
CA PRO A 21 -6.25 52.53 15.04
C PRO A 21 -4.88 51.87 15.32
N TYR A 22 -3.83 52.65 15.04
CA TYR A 22 -2.40 52.31 15.14
C TYR A 22 -1.96 52.01 16.59
N ARG A 23 -1.25 50.89 16.80
CA ARG A 23 -0.53 50.57 18.05
C ARG A 23 0.99 50.77 17.83
N PRO A 24 1.71 51.50 18.70
CA PRO A 24 3.15 51.70 18.56
C PRO A 24 3.95 50.46 19.03
N ALA A 25 5.12 50.26 18.42
CA ALA A 25 6.06 49.18 18.73
C ALA A 25 6.80 49.40 20.07
N PRO A 26 7.20 48.32 20.77
CA PRO A 26 7.96 48.42 22.03
C PRO A 26 9.45 48.79 21.82
N PRO A 27 10.10 49.44 22.79
CA PRO A 27 11.45 49.97 22.65
C PRO A 27 12.56 48.90 22.86
N SER A 28 13.69 49.13 22.19
CA SER A 28 14.93 48.35 22.27
C SER A 28 15.71 48.64 23.55
N TYR A 29 16.14 47.60 24.28
CA TYR A 29 17.06 47.73 25.41
C TYR A 29 18.52 47.56 24.97
N GLN A 30 19.31 48.60 25.24
CA GLN A 30 20.77 48.60 25.19
C GLN A 30 21.37 48.02 26.48
N ALA A 31 22.49 47.33 26.33
CA ALA A 31 23.31 46.80 27.40
C ALA A 31 24.22 47.88 28.01
N SER A 32 24.33 47.90 29.34
CA SER A 32 25.44 48.53 30.07
C SER A 32 25.76 47.67 31.28
N GLY A 33 27.00 47.18 31.37
CA GLY A 33 27.47 46.33 32.45
C GLY A 33 28.03 47.10 33.64
N SER A 34 28.31 46.36 34.72
CA SER A 34 29.43 46.64 35.63
C SER A 34 29.62 45.53 36.67
N GLN A 35 30.89 45.08 36.74
CA GLN A 35 31.68 44.72 37.92
C GLN A 35 31.37 43.45 38.74
N TYR A 36 32.37 42.57 38.79
CA TYR A 36 32.47 41.38 39.64
C TYR A 36 33.82 41.37 40.35
N GLN A 37 33.83 41.10 41.67
CA GLN A 37 34.77 40.27 42.48
C GLN A 37 34.78 40.72 43.97
N PRO A 38 35.24 39.92 44.97
CA PRO A 38 35.68 38.49 44.96
C PRO A 38 35.23 37.63 46.19
N THR A 39 35.70 36.36 46.21
CA THR A 39 35.84 35.34 47.31
C THR A 39 34.69 34.31 47.49
N GLN A 40 34.88 33.00 47.70
CA GLN A 40 35.99 32.03 47.67
C GLN A 40 35.38 30.58 47.52
N PRO A 41 36.16 29.49 47.32
CA PRO A 41 35.76 28.35 46.49
C PRO A 41 35.20 27.14 47.24
N LEU A 42 34.26 26.41 46.60
CA LEU A 42 33.98 25.01 46.91
C LEU A 42 34.55 24.10 45.82
N ILE A 43 35.36 23.17 46.30
CA ILE A 43 36.15 22.19 45.58
C ILE A 43 35.22 21.18 44.91
N TYR A 44 35.25 21.11 43.58
CA TYR A 44 34.87 19.91 42.84
C TYR A 44 36.10 19.38 42.12
N THR A 45 36.46 18.14 42.45
CA THR A 45 37.49 17.33 41.81
C THR A 45 37.21 17.23 40.31
N THR A 46 38.05 17.88 39.51
CA THR A 46 38.12 17.66 38.07
C THR A 46 38.62 16.24 37.81
N VAL A 47 37.73 15.34 37.41
CA VAL A 47 38.12 14.15 36.65
C VAL A 47 38.62 14.66 35.29
N PRO A 48 39.85 14.33 34.85
CA PRO A 48 40.33 14.79 33.55
C PRO A 48 39.41 14.27 32.46
N ALA A 49 39.00 15.15 31.55
CA ALA A 49 38.45 14.73 30.27
C ALA A 49 39.49 13.82 29.60
N VAL A 50 39.22 12.52 29.59
CA VAL A 50 39.96 11.58 28.77
C VAL A 50 39.58 11.92 27.33
N HIS A 51 40.41 12.73 26.68
CA HIS A 51 40.41 12.80 25.22
C HIS A 51 40.52 11.36 24.72
N PRO A 52 39.54 10.85 23.94
CA PRO A 52 39.71 9.54 23.33
C PRO A 52 40.93 9.63 22.43
N LEU A 53 41.99 8.90 22.81
CA LEU A 53 43.15 8.64 21.98
C LEU A 53 42.63 8.00 20.70
N THR A 54 42.42 8.83 19.68
CA THR A 54 42.23 8.36 18.32
C THR A 54 43.43 7.48 18.02
N HIS A 55 43.20 6.20 17.77
CA HIS A 55 44.25 5.34 17.22
C HIS A 55 44.64 5.94 15.87
N GLY A 56 45.72 6.71 15.88
CA GLY A 56 46.20 7.43 14.72
C GLY A 56 46.61 6.43 13.66
N TYR A 57 45.87 6.36 12.55
CA TYR A 57 46.41 5.77 11.35
C TYR A 57 47.75 6.43 11.04
N ASN A 58 48.81 5.62 10.90
CA ASN A 58 50.18 6.04 10.58
C ASN A 58 50.18 7.24 9.62
N ALA A 59 50.86 8.33 9.98
CA ALA A 59 50.89 9.58 9.20
C ALA A 59 51.23 9.33 7.71
N ARG A 60 52.08 8.32 7.44
CA ARG A 60 52.38 7.83 6.09
C ARG A 60 51.16 7.36 5.31
N ARG A 61 50.22 6.61 5.90
CA ARG A 61 49.00 6.15 5.21
C ARG A 61 48.03 7.30 4.93
N ARG A 62 47.92 8.27 5.84
CA ARG A 62 47.11 9.48 5.62
C ARG A 62 47.69 10.33 4.49
N PHE A 63 49.00 10.53 4.49
CA PHE A 63 49.70 11.21 3.41
C PHE A 63 49.56 10.46 2.08
N LEU A 64 49.79 9.14 2.05
CA LEU A 64 49.68 8.35 0.81
C LEU A 64 48.27 8.40 0.22
N LYS A 65 47.24 8.34 1.07
CA LYS A 65 45.84 8.40 0.64
C LYS A 65 45.49 9.80 0.10
N ALA A 66 45.91 10.85 0.79
CA ALA A 66 45.74 12.22 0.31
C ALA A 66 46.52 12.48 -0.99
N PHE A 67 47.73 11.94 -1.11
CA PHE A 67 48.58 12.05 -2.28
C PHE A 67 48.01 11.31 -3.49
N LEU A 68 47.48 10.10 -3.31
CA LEU A 68 46.79 9.35 -4.36
C LEU A 68 45.51 10.04 -4.84
N VAL A 69 44.75 10.64 -3.91
CA VAL A 69 43.56 11.44 -4.27
C VAL A 69 43.96 12.70 -5.02
N ALA A 70 45.04 13.39 -4.60
CA ALA A 70 45.55 14.56 -5.31
C ALA A 70 46.05 14.22 -6.72
N ILE A 71 46.73 13.08 -6.91
CA ILE A 71 47.13 12.58 -8.23
C ILE A 71 45.91 12.27 -9.09
N LEU A 72 44.87 11.64 -8.52
CA LEU A 72 43.65 11.31 -9.25
C LEU A 72 42.92 12.58 -9.71
N ILE A 73 42.80 13.59 -8.83
CA ILE A 73 42.23 14.90 -9.15
C ILE A 73 43.06 15.60 -10.22
N TRP A 74 44.39 15.61 -10.09
CA TRP A 74 45.29 16.21 -11.08
C TRP A 74 45.20 15.51 -12.43
N ALA A 75 45.09 14.17 -12.46
CA ALA A 75 44.91 13.40 -13.69
C ALA A 75 43.55 13.66 -14.35
N LEU A 76 42.47 13.75 -13.56
CA LEU A 76 41.13 14.07 -14.07
C LEU A 76 41.06 15.50 -14.61
N ILE A 77 41.64 16.48 -13.90
CA ILE A 77 41.76 17.86 -14.36
C ILE A 77 42.64 17.92 -15.62
N GLY A 78 43.75 17.18 -15.67
CA GLY A 78 44.63 17.09 -16.82
C GLY A 78 43.91 16.52 -18.05
N MET A 79 43.14 15.43 -17.90
CA MET A 79 42.32 14.86 -18.98
C MET A 79 41.21 15.82 -19.43
N PHE A 80 40.56 16.52 -18.49
CA PHE A 80 39.55 17.52 -18.81
C PHE A 80 40.14 18.73 -19.55
N ILE A 81 41.26 19.29 -19.08
CA ILE A 81 41.95 20.40 -19.75
C ILE A 81 42.47 19.96 -21.12
N ARG A 82 42.98 18.73 -21.26
CA ARG A 82 43.43 18.19 -22.56
C ARG A 82 42.26 18.00 -23.53
N SER A 83 41.10 17.57 -23.04
CA SER A 83 39.85 17.49 -23.80
C SER A 83 39.34 18.87 -24.23
N VAL A 84 39.38 19.87 -23.35
CA VAL A 84 38.97 21.26 -23.67
C VAL A 84 39.99 21.93 -24.60
N ALA A 85 41.28 21.65 -24.42
CA ALA A 85 42.35 22.15 -25.29
C ALA A 85 42.27 21.52 -26.69
N GLU A 86 41.96 20.22 -26.82
CA GLU A 86 41.69 19.59 -28.12
C GLU A 86 40.45 20.20 -28.80
N LEU A 87 39.38 20.47 -28.04
CA LEU A 87 38.17 21.13 -28.55
C LEU A 87 38.44 22.58 -29.00
N ALA A 88 39.30 23.32 -28.27
CA ALA A 88 39.72 24.66 -28.61
C ALA A 88 40.69 24.68 -29.82
N TYR A 89 41.62 23.72 -29.91
CA TYR A 89 42.55 23.57 -31.04
C TYR A 89 41.80 23.20 -32.34
N TRP A 90 40.70 22.44 -32.23
CA TRP A 90 39.81 22.10 -33.35
C TRP A 90 39.09 23.33 -33.91
N ASN A 91 38.60 24.22 -33.03
CA ASN A 91 37.92 25.46 -33.43
C ASN A 91 38.86 26.52 -34.04
N SER A 92 40.14 26.55 -33.67
CA SER A 92 41.11 27.51 -34.21
C SER A 92 41.65 27.18 -35.60
N ARG A 93 41.46 25.96 -36.13
CA ARG A 93 41.96 25.55 -37.46
C ARG A 93 40.97 25.68 -38.61
N HIS A 94 39.69 25.99 -38.35
CA HIS A 94 38.66 26.12 -39.39
C HIS A 94 38.12 27.55 -39.50
N GLY A 95 39.04 28.51 -39.59
CA GLY A 95 38.74 29.89 -39.98
C GLY A 95 38.94 30.09 -41.49
N ARG A 96 37.84 30.46 -42.16
CA ARG A 96 37.72 30.93 -43.57
C ARG A 96 38.01 29.90 -44.68
N TYR A 97 36.97 29.45 -45.39
CA TYR A 97 36.64 29.93 -46.75
C TYR A 97 35.45 29.16 -47.39
N THR A 98 34.73 29.91 -48.22
CA THR A 98 33.95 29.56 -49.42
C THR A 98 32.71 28.67 -49.37
N THR A 99 31.63 29.26 -49.89
CA THR A 99 30.39 28.68 -50.41
C THR A 99 30.63 27.55 -51.42
N GLN A 100 30.36 26.32 -51.00
CA GLN A 100 29.73 25.28 -51.82
C GLN A 100 29.31 24.13 -50.88
N ALA A 101 28.01 23.86 -50.83
CA ALA A 101 27.45 22.81 -50.00
C ALA A 101 27.86 21.42 -50.56
N ILE A 102 28.77 20.75 -49.85
CA ILE A 102 29.00 19.32 -49.99
C ILE A 102 28.66 18.70 -48.64
N TRP A 103 27.48 18.09 -48.55
CA TRP A 103 27.07 17.29 -47.41
C TRP A 103 27.74 15.91 -47.56
N PRO A 104 28.53 15.40 -46.61
CA PRO A 104 28.98 14.02 -46.69
C PRO A 104 27.77 13.08 -46.53
N ASP A 105 27.54 12.20 -47.50
CA ASP A 105 26.48 11.18 -47.47
C ASP A 105 26.77 10.03 -46.48
N ASP A 106 27.88 10.11 -45.74
CA ASP A 106 28.33 9.06 -44.81
C ASP A 106 27.51 9.06 -43.52
N PHE A 107 26.67 8.04 -43.38
CA PHE A 107 26.06 7.65 -42.11
C PHE A 107 26.95 6.62 -41.41
N ALA A 108 27.24 6.83 -40.13
CA ALA A 108 28.11 5.93 -39.37
C ALA A 108 27.37 4.62 -39.01
N VAL A 109 27.67 3.56 -39.75
CA VAL A 109 27.24 2.19 -39.44
C VAL A 109 28.22 1.57 -38.43
N PRO A 110 27.75 0.96 -37.33
CA PRO A 110 28.64 0.29 -36.39
C PRO A 110 29.43 -0.86 -37.04
N ALA A 111 30.67 -1.05 -36.62
CA ALA A 111 31.49 -2.17 -37.11
C ALA A 111 30.79 -3.52 -36.87
N GLY A 112 30.79 -4.38 -37.90
CA GLY A 112 30.13 -5.70 -37.87
C GLY A 112 28.63 -5.70 -38.17
N ILE A 113 28.04 -4.54 -38.50
CA ILE A 113 26.68 -4.43 -39.03
C ILE A 113 26.73 -4.27 -40.55
N ASP A 114 26.01 -5.13 -41.27
CA ASP A 114 25.87 -5.08 -42.72
C ASP A 114 24.46 -4.60 -43.12
N PRO A 115 24.29 -3.31 -43.49
CA PRO A 115 23.04 -2.77 -43.98
C PRO A 115 22.83 -3.12 -45.45
N HIS A 116 21.69 -3.72 -45.75
CA HIS A 116 21.32 -4.17 -47.10
C HIS A 116 19.81 -3.95 -47.31
N HIS A 117 19.37 -3.89 -48.57
CA HIS A 117 17.97 -3.60 -48.94
C HIS A 117 17.38 -2.37 -48.21
N CYS A 118 18.05 -1.22 -48.36
CA CYS A 118 17.56 0.05 -47.82
C CYS A 118 16.36 0.55 -48.62
N VAL A 119 15.42 1.22 -47.95
CA VAL A 119 14.19 1.73 -48.56
C VAL A 119 14.52 2.88 -49.51
N ALA A 120 14.16 2.70 -50.78
CA ALA A 120 14.19 3.73 -51.81
C ALA A 120 12.78 4.31 -52.05
N ASP A 121 11.77 3.45 -52.09
CA ASP A 121 10.38 3.83 -52.37
C ASP A 121 9.55 3.86 -51.08
N TRP A 122 9.07 5.03 -50.71
CA TRP A 122 8.23 5.25 -49.53
C TRP A 122 6.76 5.39 -49.91
N GLN A 123 5.85 4.84 -49.11
CA GLN A 123 4.41 5.04 -49.28
C GLN A 123 3.96 6.27 -48.51
N GLU A 124 3.40 7.28 -49.18
CA GLU A 124 2.90 8.48 -48.51
C GLU A 124 1.63 8.20 -47.70
N VAL A 125 1.53 8.79 -46.51
CA VAL A 125 0.40 8.62 -45.59
C VAL A 125 -0.24 9.99 -45.30
N PRO A 126 -1.58 10.13 -45.33
CA PRO A 126 -2.26 11.39 -45.03
C PRO A 126 -1.87 11.95 -43.66
N SER A 127 -1.64 13.27 -43.58
CA SER A 127 -1.19 13.92 -42.34
C SER A 127 -2.32 14.14 -41.33
N GLY A 128 -2.00 14.02 -40.03
CA GLY A 128 -2.94 14.24 -38.92
C GLY A 128 -2.37 15.07 -37.76
N LEU A 129 -1.12 15.57 -37.87
CA LEU A 129 -0.45 16.30 -36.79
C LEU A 129 0.11 17.67 -37.27
N PRO A 130 -0.11 18.78 -36.53
CA PRO A 130 0.32 20.12 -36.96
C PRO A 130 1.83 20.33 -37.08
N LEU A 131 2.64 19.50 -36.42
CA LEU A 131 4.09 19.66 -36.29
C LEU A 131 4.90 19.07 -37.47
N PHE A 132 4.32 18.17 -38.26
CA PHE A 132 4.95 17.54 -39.42
C PHE A 132 3.94 17.51 -40.58
N PRO A 133 4.15 18.26 -41.67
CA PRO A 133 3.20 18.36 -42.78
C PRO A 133 3.11 17.08 -43.63
N SER A 134 4.13 16.22 -43.58
CA SER A 134 4.24 15.03 -44.43
C SER A 134 4.66 13.80 -43.63
N HIS A 135 4.13 12.64 -44.02
CA HIS A 135 4.47 11.35 -43.45
C HIS A 135 4.65 10.32 -44.57
N ALA A 136 5.57 9.40 -44.37
CA ALA A 136 5.70 8.24 -45.24
C ALA A 136 5.95 6.97 -44.43
N THR A 137 5.55 5.83 -44.96
CA THR A 137 5.62 4.53 -44.28
C THR A 137 6.29 3.49 -45.16
N THR A 138 6.86 2.49 -44.49
CA THR A 138 7.42 1.29 -45.09
C THR A 138 7.24 0.13 -44.12
N THR A 139 7.14 -1.08 -44.64
CA THR A 139 6.91 -2.29 -43.85
C THR A 139 7.94 -3.34 -44.19
N PHE A 140 8.48 -3.99 -43.16
CA PHE A 140 9.41 -5.10 -43.28
C PHE A 140 8.85 -6.34 -42.60
N ASP A 141 9.17 -7.50 -43.15
CA ASP A 141 8.97 -8.79 -42.50
C ASP A 141 10.34 -9.30 -41.99
N VAL A 142 10.43 -9.46 -40.67
CA VAL A 142 11.67 -9.86 -39.96
C VAL A 142 11.46 -11.24 -39.35
N PRO A 143 12.27 -12.26 -39.70
CA PRO A 143 12.19 -13.57 -39.06
C PRO A 143 12.51 -13.46 -37.56
N TYR A 144 11.71 -14.11 -36.72
CA TYR A 144 11.87 -14.10 -35.26
C TYR A 144 12.53 -15.37 -34.71
N ASP A 145 12.70 -16.40 -35.55
CA ASP A 145 13.37 -17.68 -35.28
C ASP A 145 14.92 -17.59 -35.34
N LEU A 146 15.43 -16.39 -35.64
CA LEU A 146 16.85 -16.05 -35.64
C LEU A 146 17.46 -16.17 -34.24
N ASP A 147 18.79 -16.26 -34.18
CA ASP A 147 19.47 -16.18 -32.90
C ASP A 147 19.28 -14.79 -32.27
N THR A 148 19.29 -13.70 -33.07
CA THR A 148 18.99 -12.35 -32.56
C THR A 148 18.14 -11.52 -33.52
N MET A 149 17.03 -11.00 -33.00
CA MET A 149 16.28 -9.90 -33.61
C MET A 149 16.91 -8.57 -33.19
N LEU A 150 17.47 -7.84 -34.17
CA LEU A 150 18.28 -6.65 -33.91
C LEU A 150 17.65 -5.39 -34.50
N PHE A 151 17.47 -4.38 -33.65
CA PHE A 151 17.01 -3.05 -34.04
C PHE A 151 18.04 -2.02 -33.58
N LEU A 152 18.48 -1.13 -34.48
CA LEU A 152 19.40 -0.06 -34.11
C LEU A 152 19.13 1.28 -34.81
N ALA A 153 19.44 2.38 -34.12
CA ALA A 153 19.44 3.71 -34.71
C ALA A 153 20.75 4.46 -34.48
N ARG A 154 21.23 5.15 -35.51
CA ARG A 154 22.45 5.99 -35.47
C ARG A 154 22.21 7.34 -36.14
N GLY A 155 22.94 8.33 -35.64
CA GLY A 155 22.75 9.74 -36.00
C GLY A 155 21.63 10.40 -35.19
N PRO A 156 21.26 11.65 -35.52
CA PRO A 156 20.21 12.40 -34.84
C PRO A 156 18.78 11.94 -35.22
N ALA A 157 18.57 10.63 -35.37
CA ALA A 157 17.25 10.03 -35.58
C ALA A 157 16.61 9.75 -34.22
N GLY A 158 15.45 10.35 -33.95
CA GLY A 158 14.68 10.11 -32.72
C GLY A 158 13.21 9.83 -33.01
N GLY A 159 12.50 9.30 -32.01
CA GLY A 159 11.14 8.86 -32.22
C GLY A 159 10.59 7.91 -31.16
N THR A 160 9.63 7.07 -31.58
CA THR A 160 9.04 6.01 -30.77
C THR A 160 9.40 4.63 -31.34
N PHE A 161 9.63 3.68 -30.45
CA PHE A 161 9.82 2.27 -30.78
C PHE A 161 8.87 1.45 -29.90
N THR A 162 7.87 0.84 -30.52
CA THR A 162 6.78 0.16 -29.82
C THR A 162 6.73 -1.31 -30.21
N VAL A 163 6.68 -2.20 -29.23
CA VAL A 163 6.53 -3.65 -29.43
C VAL A 163 5.14 -4.08 -28.96
N VAL A 164 4.40 -4.74 -29.85
CA VAL A 164 3.04 -5.26 -29.61
C VAL A 164 2.92 -6.70 -30.12
N THR A 165 1.85 -7.38 -29.73
CA THR A 165 1.42 -8.64 -30.34
C THR A 165 0.29 -8.39 -31.35
N SER A 166 0.11 -9.33 -32.27
CA SER A 166 -1.00 -9.37 -33.23
C SER A 166 -1.65 -10.74 -33.22
N ASP A 167 -2.95 -10.80 -33.51
CA ASP A 167 -3.71 -12.03 -33.65
C ASP A 167 -3.43 -12.76 -34.98
N GLU A 168 -2.70 -12.12 -35.90
CA GLU A 168 -2.27 -12.75 -37.16
C GLU A 168 -1.19 -13.81 -36.90
N VAL A 169 -1.42 -15.03 -37.41
CA VAL A 169 -0.41 -16.09 -37.44
C VAL A 169 0.49 -15.87 -38.66
N ARG A 170 1.79 -15.63 -38.43
CA ARG A 170 2.80 -15.42 -39.47
C ARG A 170 4.14 -16.00 -39.03
N ASP A 171 4.98 -16.38 -40.00
CA ASP A 171 6.35 -16.87 -39.75
C ASP A 171 7.37 -15.74 -39.56
N THR A 172 6.92 -14.48 -39.60
CA THR A 172 7.75 -13.29 -39.46
C THR A 172 7.06 -12.23 -38.61
N ALA A 173 7.84 -11.42 -37.89
CA ALA A 173 7.38 -10.22 -37.23
C ALA A 173 7.22 -9.09 -38.24
N ARG A 174 6.09 -8.38 -38.18
CA ARG A 174 5.83 -7.21 -39.03
C ARG A 174 6.43 -5.97 -38.37
N VAL A 175 7.28 -5.26 -39.08
CA VAL A 175 7.90 -4.02 -38.60
C VAL A 175 7.45 -2.87 -39.50
N VAL A 176 6.63 -1.98 -38.96
CA VAL A 176 6.16 -0.78 -39.66
C VAL A 176 7.01 0.39 -39.21
N VAL A 177 7.63 1.10 -40.16
CA VAL A 177 8.41 2.30 -39.90
C VAL A 177 7.73 3.47 -40.57
N VAL A 178 7.25 4.41 -39.77
CA VAL A 178 6.70 5.69 -40.23
C VAL A 178 7.74 6.78 -40.00
N VAL A 179 8.06 7.52 -41.04
CA VAL A 179 8.89 8.72 -40.99
C VAL A 179 8.01 9.96 -41.17
N SER A 180 8.06 10.86 -40.20
CA SER A 180 7.36 12.15 -40.23
C SER A 180 8.38 13.23 -40.53
N TYR A 181 8.12 14.05 -41.56
CA TYR A 181 9.08 15.03 -42.04
C TYR A 181 8.46 16.36 -42.49
N ARG A 182 9.27 17.42 -42.42
CA ARG A 182 8.92 18.75 -42.95
C ARG A 182 9.32 18.95 -44.40
N HIS A 183 10.51 18.52 -44.77
CA HIS A 183 11.02 18.59 -46.14
C HIS A 183 11.48 17.21 -46.59
N GLN A 184 11.14 16.87 -47.83
CA GLN A 184 11.43 15.57 -48.43
C GLN A 184 12.92 15.24 -48.46
N GLU A 185 13.78 16.25 -48.59
CA GLU A 185 15.25 16.09 -48.57
C GLU A 185 15.78 15.42 -47.28
N PHE A 186 15.14 15.64 -46.13
CA PHE A 186 15.54 15.02 -44.87
C PHE A 186 15.14 13.54 -44.81
N ARG A 187 13.99 13.19 -45.40
CA ARG A 187 13.55 11.80 -45.58
C ARG A 187 14.51 11.06 -46.49
N ASP A 188 14.84 11.62 -47.65
CA ASP A 188 15.63 10.94 -48.69
C ASP A 188 17.09 10.66 -48.26
N ARG A 189 17.60 11.48 -47.33
CA ARG A 189 18.91 11.31 -46.68
C ARG A 189 18.88 10.35 -45.50
N ALA A 190 17.72 10.06 -44.93
CA ALA A 190 17.59 9.03 -43.90
C ALA A 190 17.57 7.65 -44.55
N LYS A 191 18.35 6.71 -44.01
CA LYS A 191 18.40 5.33 -44.48
C LYS A 191 17.74 4.41 -43.46
N VAL A 192 16.66 3.77 -43.87
CA VAL A 192 16.04 2.65 -43.14
C VAL A 192 16.35 1.38 -43.92
N CYS A 193 17.08 0.46 -43.31
CA CYS A 193 17.63 -0.71 -43.99
C CYS A 193 17.37 -1.99 -43.20
N ARG A 194 17.34 -3.11 -43.92
CA ARG A 194 17.56 -4.41 -43.26
C ARG A 194 19.03 -4.48 -42.84
N ILE A 195 19.28 -5.06 -41.69
CA ILE A 195 20.63 -5.18 -41.14
C ILE A 195 20.91 -6.62 -40.76
N LYS A 196 22.18 -7.03 -40.89
CA LYS A 196 22.69 -8.31 -40.39
C LYS A 196 23.89 -8.09 -39.48
N ARG A 197 24.04 -8.95 -38.48
CA ARG A 197 25.22 -9.02 -37.59
C ARG A 197 25.69 -10.48 -37.55
N GLY A 198 26.62 -10.84 -38.42
CA GLY A 198 26.95 -12.25 -38.67
C GLY A 198 25.83 -13.00 -39.40
N GLU A 199 25.82 -14.33 -39.32
CA GLU A 199 24.91 -15.18 -40.11
C GLU A 199 23.50 -15.34 -39.51
N SER A 200 23.36 -15.26 -38.18
CA SER A 200 22.12 -15.61 -37.47
C SER A 200 21.44 -14.44 -36.74
N SER A 201 21.88 -13.19 -36.96
CA SER A 201 21.25 -11.99 -36.40
C SER A 201 20.78 -11.05 -37.51
N ALA A 202 19.53 -10.62 -37.47
CA ALA A 202 18.99 -9.67 -38.43
C ALA A 202 17.88 -8.78 -37.85
N GLY A 203 17.58 -7.68 -38.54
CA GLY A 203 16.44 -6.83 -38.23
C GLY A 203 16.53 -5.50 -38.95
N ILE A 204 16.21 -4.38 -38.30
CA ILE A 204 16.06 -3.06 -38.94
C ILE A 204 16.99 -2.00 -38.34
N GLY A 205 17.70 -1.30 -39.22
CA GLY A 205 18.58 -0.18 -38.87
C GLY A 205 18.07 1.15 -39.41
N ILE A 206 18.09 2.20 -38.58
CA ILE A 206 17.78 3.58 -38.96
C ILE A 206 19.05 4.41 -38.86
N PHE A 207 19.49 4.99 -39.98
CA PHE A 207 20.74 5.75 -40.06
C PHE A 207 20.45 7.14 -40.63
N THR A 208 20.92 8.17 -39.94
CA THR A 208 20.82 9.56 -40.40
C THR A 208 22.19 10.22 -40.38
N PRO A 209 22.54 11.03 -41.40
CA PRO A 209 23.81 11.74 -41.42
C PRO A 209 23.89 12.79 -40.30
N ARG A 210 25.11 13.19 -39.94
CA ARG A 210 25.30 14.31 -39.01
C ARG A 210 25.07 15.62 -39.75
N TRP A 211 24.05 16.36 -39.35
CA TRP A 211 23.73 17.66 -39.94
C TRP A 211 24.66 18.75 -39.39
N ASN A 212 25.33 19.51 -40.27
CA ASN A 212 26.20 20.62 -39.84
C ASN A 212 25.36 21.72 -39.13
N TYR A 213 25.85 22.24 -38.01
CA TYR A 213 25.06 22.89 -36.96
C TYR A 213 24.68 24.37 -37.19
N THR A 214 24.79 24.89 -38.41
CA THR A 214 24.92 26.35 -38.56
C THR A 214 23.65 27.14 -38.86
N ASN A 215 22.48 26.55 -39.17
CA ASN A 215 21.25 27.35 -39.31
C ASN A 215 19.98 26.55 -38.92
N TYR A 216 19.18 27.15 -38.02
CA TYR A 216 17.80 26.85 -37.56
C TYR A 216 17.45 25.42 -37.06
N PRO A 217 17.38 25.21 -35.72
CA PRO A 217 16.89 23.96 -35.11
C PRO A 217 15.39 23.70 -35.33
N GLN A 218 14.57 24.74 -35.53
CA GLN A 218 13.11 24.65 -35.60
C GLN A 218 12.57 24.11 -36.95
N GLU A 219 13.41 24.09 -38.00
CA GLU A 219 13.04 23.58 -39.33
C GLU A 219 13.40 22.09 -39.53
N ARG A 220 14.15 21.49 -38.59
CA ARG A 220 14.58 20.09 -38.64
C ARG A 220 13.49 19.17 -38.10
N GLY A 221 12.46 18.94 -38.91
CA GLY A 221 11.43 17.96 -38.59
C GLY A 221 11.75 16.62 -39.22
N LEU A 222 12.44 15.71 -38.51
CA LEU A 222 12.49 14.28 -38.84
C LEU A 222 12.21 13.48 -37.56
N ALA A 223 11.12 12.72 -37.54
CA ALA A 223 10.75 11.87 -36.41
C ALA A 223 10.29 10.50 -36.91
N PHE A 224 10.66 9.46 -36.19
CA PHE A 224 10.33 8.08 -36.56
C PHE A 224 9.31 7.48 -35.59
N SER A 225 8.43 6.63 -36.11
CA SER A 225 7.62 5.73 -35.31
C SER A 225 7.82 4.32 -35.83
N VAL A 226 8.43 3.47 -35.00
CA VAL A 226 8.71 2.07 -35.31
C VAL A 226 7.73 1.21 -34.51
N LEU A 227 6.87 0.47 -35.19
CA LEU A 227 5.96 -0.50 -34.60
C LEU A 227 6.40 -1.92 -34.97
N VAL A 228 6.83 -2.69 -33.98
CA VAL A 228 7.15 -4.11 -34.11
C VAL A 228 5.94 -4.91 -33.64
N SER A 229 5.29 -5.60 -34.55
CA SER A 229 4.15 -6.48 -34.30
C SER A 229 4.62 -7.94 -34.35
N LEU A 230 4.67 -8.57 -33.17
CA LEU A 230 4.99 -9.98 -33.01
C LEU A 230 3.73 -10.83 -33.30
N PRO A 231 3.82 -11.89 -34.12
CA PRO A 231 2.65 -12.65 -34.55
C PRO A 231 2.15 -13.60 -33.45
N ALA A 232 0.90 -14.04 -33.60
CA ALA A 232 0.34 -15.12 -32.78
C ALA A 232 0.98 -16.46 -33.16
N ASN A 233 1.24 -17.30 -32.16
CA ASN A 233 1.68 -18.67 -32.37
C ASN A 233 0.46 -19.56 -32.67
N SER A 234 0.53 -20.36 -33.73
CA SER A 234 -0.54 -21.28 -34.18
C SER A 234 -0.97 -22.29 -33.10
N ASN A 235 -0.09 -22.60 -32.15
CA ASN A 235 -0.29 -23.61 -31.10
C ASN A 235 -0.83 -23.06 -29.77
N LYS A 236 -1.25 -21.78 -29.71
CA LYS A 236 -1.70 -21.09 -28.47
C LYS A 236 -0.67 -21.06 -27.32
N LYS A 237 0.60 -21.42 -27.58
CA LYS A 237 1.72 -21.24 -26.66
C LYS A 237 2.33 -19.85 -26.83
N PRO A 238 2.98 -19.27 -25.80
CA PRO A 238 3.75 -18.04 -25.97
C PRO A 238 4.77 -18.19 -27.11
N LEU A 239 4.98 -17.11 -27.87
CA LEU A 239 6.03 -17.02 -28.87
C LEU A 239 7.39 -16.94 -28.17
N GLU A 240 8.30 -17.86 -28.48
CA GLU A 240 9.64 -17.87 -27.89
C GLU A 240 10.63 -17.12 -28.79
N ILE A 241 11.27 -16.08 -28.25
CA ILE A 241 12.30 -15.29 -28.94
C ILE A 241 13.62 -15.45 -28.19
N LYS A 242 14.67 -15.92 -28.87
CA LYS A 242 15.99 -16.14 -28.24
C LYS A 242 16.61 -14.82 -27.75
N ASN A 243 16.96 -13.92 -28.66
CA ASN A 243 17.54 -12.62 -28.29
C ASN A 243 16.80 -11.49 -29.01
N PHE A 244 16.36 -10.50 -28.25
CA PHE A 244 15.75 -9.27 -28.76
C PHE A 244 16.57 -8.07 -28.33
N GLU A 245 17.18 -7.37 -29.28
CA GLU A 245 18.04 -6.23 -29.02
C GLU A 245 17.50 -4.96 -29.72
N ALA A 246 17.26 -3.91 -28.94
CA ALA A 246 16.93 -2.59 -29.46
C ALA A 246 17.91 -1.56 -28.88
N ASP A 247 18.80 -1.03 -29.72
CA ASP A 247 19.76 0.02 -29.37
C ASP A 247 19.44 1.32 -30.12
N MET A 248 18.62 2.16 -29.47
CA MET A 248 17.94 3.31 -30.05
C MET A 248 18.09 4.55 -29.15
N PRO A 249 19.25 5.22 -29.13
CA PRO A 249 19.59 6.24 -28.12
C PRO A 249 18.62 7.42 -27.98
N LEU A 250 17.92 7.80 -29.05
CA LEU A 250 16.99 8.93 -29.09
C LEU A 250 15.51 8.49 -29.23
N PHE A 251 15.20 7.22 -28.97
CA PHE A 251 13.83 6.71 -29.07
C PHE A 251 13.23 6.41 -27.71
N GLY A 252 11.96 6.77 -27.54
CA GLY A 252 11.12 6.25 -26.46
C GLY A 252 10.74 4.82 -26.78
N ILE A 253 11.16 3.88 -25.95
CA ILE A 253 10.93 2.44 -26.15
C ILE A 253 9.76 2.02 -25.26
N SER A 254 8.72 1.44 -25.87
CA SER A 254 7.52 0.98 -25.17
C SER A 254 7.15 -0.46 -25.54
N THR A 255 6.79 -1.30 -24.60
CA THR A 255 6.20 -2.62 -24.88
C THR A 255 4.78 -2.71 -24.32
N ALA A 256 3.88 -3.33 -25.08
CA ALA A 256 2.53 -3.68 -24.61
C ALA A 256 2.59 -4.81 -23.56
N ASN A 257 1.43 -5.33 -23.16
CA ASN A 257 1.37 -6.54 -22.34
C ASN A 257 1.76 -7.76 -23.20
N LEU A 258 2.97 -8.26 -23.00
CA LEU A 258 3.53 -9.41 -23.70
C LEU A 258 3.56 -10.67 -22.82
N TYR A 259 3.17 -10.59 -21.55
CA TYR A 259 3.40 -11.61 -20.53
C TYR A 259 2.88 -13.01 -20.90
N ASP A 260 1.64 -13.10 -21.39
CA ASP A 260 1.02 -14.38 -21.77
C ASP A 260 1.30 -14.79 -23.23
N SER A 261 1.89 -13.88 -24.01
CA SER A 261 1.96 -14.01 -25.47
C SER A 261 3.37 -14.25 -26.00
N VAL A 262 4.41 -13.75 -25.32
CA VAL A 262 5.80 -13.82 -25.78
C VAL A 262 6.74 -14.04 -24.60
N SER A 263 7.68 -14.97 -24.75
CA SER A 263 8.78 -15.19 -23.81
C SER A 263 10.13 -14.94 -24.48
N PHE A 264 11.01 -14.21 -23.81
CA PHE A 264 12.35 -13.89 -24.31
C PHE A 264 13.43 -14.65 -23.55
N ALA A 265 14.38 -15.33 -24.20
CA ALA A 265 15.55 -15.81 -23.46
C ALA A 265 16.43 -14.61 -23.03
N ASN A 266 16.67 -13.65 -23.93
CA ASN A 266 17.31 -12.40 -23.58
C ASN A 266 16.64 -11.20 -24.26
N ILE A 267 16.38 -10.14 -23.50
CA ILE A 267 15.88 -8.86 -24.01
C ILE A 267 16.79 -7.72 -23.56
N SER A 268 17.25 -6.91 -24.52
CA SER A 268 18.10 -5.75 -24.29
C SER A 268 17.48 -4.51 -24.92
N LEU A 269 17.05 -3.56 -24.09
CA LEU A 269 16.47 -2.29 -24.51
C LEU A 269 17.39 -1.15 -24.06
N VAL A 270 17.98 -0.45 -25.02
CA VAL A 270 18.93 0.62 -24.79
C VAL A 270 18.43 1.90 -25.43
N SER A 271 18.17 2.90 -24.59
CA SER A 271 17.95 4.29 -25.00
C SER A 271 18.98 5.18 -24.30
N SER A 272 18.98 6.48 -24.57
CA SER A 272 19.83 7.44 -23.86
C SER A 272 19.01 8.60 -23.34
N GLN A 273 18.24 9.25 -24.21
CA GLN A 273 17.53 10.49 -23.89
C GLN A 273 16.05 10.31 -23.58
N MET A 274 15.47 9.16 -23.94
CA MET A 274 14.03 8.92 -23.90
C MET A 274 13.71 7.68 -23.08
N HIS A 275 12.46 7.58 -22.62
CA HIS A 275 12.04 6.58 -21.64
C HIS A 275 12.09 5.14 -22.17
N ILE A 276 12.17 4.18 -21.25
CA ILE A 276 11.85 2.78 -21.50
C ILE A 276 10.63 2.44 -20.63
N THR A 277 9.54 1.97 -21.23
CA THR A 277 8.29 1.62 -20.52
C THR A 277 7.79 0.25 -20.96
N THR A 278 7.43 -0.61 -20.02
CA THR A 278 6.82 -1.93 -20.31
C THR A 278 5.51 -2.08 -19.55
N GLN A 279 4.43 -2.47 -20.22
CA GLN A 279 3.21 -2.83 -19.50
C GLN A 279 3.41 -4.12 -18.71
N SER A 280 3.83 -5.20 -19.38
CA SER A 280 4.29 -6.45 -18.76
C SER A 280 5.04 -7.31 -19.77
N LEU A 281 6.12 -7.99 -19.36
CA LEU A 281 6.80 -9.00 -20.17
C LEU A 281 7.51 -10.06 -19.30
N VAL A 282 7.81 -11.21 -19.90
CA VAL A 282 8.60 -12.29 -19.29
C VAL A 282 9.87 -12.55 -20.08
N ALA A 283 11.00 -12.72 -19.38
CA ALA A 283 12.28 -13.05 -20.02
C ALA A 283 13.20 -13.86 -19.09
N ASP A 284 14.15 -14.66 -19.61
CA ASP A 284 15.19 -15.22 -18.72
C ASP A 284 16.12 -14.11 -18.25
N ASN A 285 16.70 -13.33 -19.18
CA ASN A 285 17.54 -12.20 -18.84
C ASN A 285 17.06 -10.89 -19.49
N ALA A 286 16.95 -9.83 -18.69
CA ALA A 286 16.51 -8.51 -19.14
C ALA A 286 17.55 -7.43 -18.83
N LEU A 287 17.93 -6.63 -19.83
CA LEU A 287 18.81 -5.46 -19.69
C LEU A 287 18.11 -4.21 -20.22
N PHE A 288 17.73 -3.29 -19.34
CA PHE A 288 17.21 -1.99 -19.71
C PHE A 288 18.21 -0.91 -19.33
N LYS A 289 18.59 -0.07 -20.29
CA LYS A 289 19.58 0.98 -20.07
C LYS A 289 19.14 2.31 -20.67
N THR A 290 19.19 3.35 -19.86
CA THR A 290 19.06 4.75 -20.31
C THR A 290 20.19 5.60 -19.76
N SER A 291 20.34 6.85 -20.22
CA SER A 291 21.25 7.81 -19.59
C SER A 291 20.47 8.87 -18.81
N ASN A 292 19.43 9.46 -19.42
CA ASN A 292 18.78 10.67 -18.95
C ASN A 292 17.26 10.55 -18.72
N ALA A 293 16.69 9.37 -18.90
CA ALA A 293 15.24 9.18 -18.93
C ALA A 293 14.78 7.99 -18.06
N PRO A 294 13.52 7.98 -17.58
CA PRO A 294 13.04 6.96 -16.68
C PRO A 294 12.93 5.58 -17.33
N ILE A 295 13.06 4.55 -16.50
CA ILE A 295 12.75 3.16 -16.81
C ILE A 295 11.56 2.76 -15.95
N SER A 296 10.48 2.27 -16.56
CA SER A 296 9.30 1.87 -15.81
C SER A 296 8.58 0.65 -16.36
N GLY A 297 7.83 -0.06 -15.50
CA GLY A 297 6.93 -1.12 -15.93
C GLY A 297 6.95 -2.39 -15.10
N THR A 298 6.33 -3.45 -15.63
CA THR A 298 6.30 -4.79 -15.02
C THR A 298 7.20 -5.74 -15.80
N VAL A 299 8.12 -6.42 -15.11
CA VAL A 299 9.06 -7.37 -15.72
C VAL A 299 9.21 -8.61 -14.85
N PHE A 300 8.97 -9.77 -15.45
CA PHE A 300 9.18 -11.07 -14.83
C PHE A 300 10.43 -11.73 -15.41
N SER A 301 11.55 -11.66 -14.68
CA SER A 301 12.78 -12.33 -15.09
C SER A 301 12.90 -13.72 -14.48
N LEU A 302 13.07 -14.75 -15.31
CA LEU A 302 13.29 -16.13 -14.87
C LEU A 302 14.76 -16.41 -14.50
N SER A 303 15.64 -15.41 -14.60
CA SER A 303 17.03 -15.49 -14.17
C SER A 303 17.54 -14.14 -13.67
N SER A 304 17.88 -13.21 -14.58
CA SER A 304 18.59 -11.97 -14.20
C SER A 304 18.04 -10.70 -14.84
N LEU A 305 17.81 -9.66 -14.03
CA LEU A 305 17.31 -8.37 -14.47
C LEU A 305 18.29 -7.23 -14.13
N ARG A 306 18.57 -6.35 -15.09
CA ARG A 306 19.37 -5.15 -14.90
C ARG A 306 18.68 -3.93 -15.50
N ALA A 307 18.23 -3.00 -14.67
CA ALA A 307 17.72 -1.69 -15.07
C ALA A 307 18.71 -0.61 -14.62
N ILE A 308 19.29 0.12 -15.58
CA ILE A 308 20.38 1.06 -15.32
C ILE A 308 20.09 2.40 -15.97
N THR A 309 20.20 3.49 -15.20
CA THR A 309 20.12 4.85 -15.71
C THR A 309 21.08 5.78 -14.96
N SER A 310 21.40 6.96 -15.48
CA SER A 310 22.18 7.95 -14.73
C SER A 310 21.25 8.96 -14.04
N ASN A 311 20.27 9.50 -14.78
CA ASN A 311 19.41 10.59 -14.30
C ASN A 311 17.92 10.24 -14.25
N GLY A 312 17.50 9.09 -14.79
CA GLY A 312 16.10 8.68 -14.78
C GLY A 312 15.67 7.99 -13.48
N ALA A 313 14.39 8.11 -13.14
CA ALA A 313 13.79 7.28 -12.09
C ALA A 313 13.62 5.84 -12.58
N ILE A 314 13.68 4.87 -11.66
CA ILE A 314 13.33 3.48 -11.92
C ILE A 314 12.08 3.15 -11.11
N THR A 315 10.97 2.83 -11.79
CA THR A 315 9.67 2.62 -11.13
C THR A 315 8.87 1.43 -11.67
N GLY A 316 8.31 0.59 -10.80
CA GLY A 316 7.42 -0.51 -11.22
C GLY A 316 7.70 -1.83 -10.52
N THR A 317 7.33 -2.93 -11.16
CA THR A 317 7.41 -4.28 -10.58
C THR A 317 8.49 -5.10 -11.28
N PHE A 318 9.46 -5.58 -10.54
CA PHE A 318 10.63 -6.27 -11.09
C PHE A 318 10.89 -7.58 -10.34
N ASN A 319 10.75 -8.70 -11.03
CA ASN A 319 10.97 -10.02 -10.43
C ASN A 319 12.20 -10.70 -11.02
N ALA A 320 12.95 -11.45 -10.21
CA ALA A 320 14.10 -12.23 -10.64
C ALA A 320 14.32 -13.48 -9.77
N SER A 321 14.84 -14.56 -10.35
CA SER A 321 15.18 -15.77 -9.60
C SER A 321 16.65 -15.90 -9.18
N LYS A 322 17.58 -15.23 -9.90
CA LYS A 322 19.03 -15.25 -9.60
C LYS A 322 19.58 -13.89 -9.18
N SER A 323 19.40 -12.86 -10.02
CA SER A 323 19.94 -11.53 -9.73
C SER A 323 19.11 -10.37 -10.26
N LEU A 324 18.96 -9.31 -9.46
CA LEU A 324 18.22 -8.11 -9.83
C LEU A 324 19.02 -6.86 -9.50
N HIS A 325 19.29 -6.00 -10.49
CA HIS A 325 20.06 -4.79 -10.32
C HIS A 325 19.24 -3.58 -10.79
N LEU A 326 18.83 -2.71 -9.87
CA LEU A 326 18.20 -1.43 -10.16
C LEU A 326 19.18 -0.32 -9.78
N ILE A 327 19.75 0.36 -10.76
CA ILE A 327 20.84 1.30 -10.55
C ILE A 327 20.51 2.63 -11.23
N THR A 328 20.41 3.69 -10.43
CA THR A 328 20.40 5.07 -10.93
C THR A 328 21.50 5.89 -10.25
N SER A 329 21.81 7.10 -10.70
CA SER A 329 22.73 7.99 -9.95
C SER A 329 21.97 9.12 -9.27
N ASN A 330 21.03 9.76 -9.97
CA ASN A 330 20.46 11.03 -9.52
C ASN A 330 18.99 11.01 -9.13
N ALA A 331 18.20 10.03 -9.59
CA ALA A 331 16.76 9.99 -9.33
C ALA A 331 16.38 8.86 -8.37
N LEU A 332 15.10 8.83 -8.02
CA LEU A 332 14.54 7.86 -7.09
C LEU A 332 14.42 6.45 -7.71
N ILE A 333 14.44 5.45 -6.83
CA ILE A 333 13.99 4.09 -7.15
C ILE A 333 12.73 3.83 -6.33
N HIS A 334 11.62 3.54 -6.99
CA HIS A 334 10.36 3.14 -6.36
C HIS A 334 9.86 1.84 -6.98
N ALA A 335 10.17 0.71 -6.35
CA ALA A 335 9.98 -0.60 -6.98
C ALA A 335 9.39 -1.65 -6.03
N ASP A 336 8.45 -2.42 -6.55
CA ASP A 336 8.00 -3.68 -5.97
C ASP A 336 8.86 -4.81 -6.56
N ILE A 337 9.50 -5.60 -5.71
CA ILE A 337 10.51 -6.57 -6.11
C ILE A 337 10.11 -7.96 -5.63
N GLY A 338 10.03 -8.92 -6.55
CA GLY A 338 9.84 -10.34 -6.25
C GLY A 338 11.15 -11.11 -6.44
N LEU A 339 11.71 -11.65 -5.36
CA LEU A 339 12.91 -12.47 -5.40
C LEU A 339 12.53 -13.94 -5.19
N THR A 340 12.63 -14.74 -6.25
CA THR A 340 12.30 -16.17 -6.20
C THR A 340 13.56 -17.01 -5.98
N ASN A 341 13.62 -17.82 -4.93
CA ASN A 341 14.77 -18.69 -4.67
C ASN A 341 14.50 -20.13 -5.11
N GLU A 342 15.11 -20.51 -6.25
CA GLU A 342 14.94 -21.82 -6.90
C GLU A 342 15.98 -22.87 -6.45
N GLY A 343 16.94 -22.52 -5.59
CA GLY A 343 18.02 -23.45 -5.25
C GLY A 343 18.85 -23.02 -4.05
N LYS A 344 19.99 -23.69 -3.83
CA LYS A 344 20.84 -23.46 -2.64
C LYS A 344 21.61 -22.14 -2.65
N ARG A 345 21.70 -21.47 -3.80
CA ARG A 345 22.46 -20.22 -3.91
C ARG A 345 21.58 -19.03 -3.53
N PRO A 346 22.16 -17.96 -2.96
CA PRO A 346 21.39 -16.76 -2.66
C PRO A 346 20.82 -16.10 -3.93
N THR A 347 19.53 -15.77 -3.91
CA THR A 347 18.93 -14.85 -4.90
C THR A 347 19.30 -13.42 -4.51
N LYS A 348 19.91 -12.68 -5.43
CA LYS A 348 20.54 -11.39 -5.12
C LYS A 348 19.76 -10.19 -5.64
N ALA A 349 19.69 -9.12 -4.86
CA ALA A 349 19.16 -7.83 -5.31
C ALA A 349 20.12 -6.69 -4.94
N LEU A 350 20.44 -5.83 -5.91
CA LEU A 350 21.18 -4.59 -5.73
C LEU A 350 20.30 -3.41 -6.15
N VAL A 351 19.92 -2.58 -5.19
CA VAL A 351 19.13 -1.37 -5.40
C VAL A 351 19.98 -0.16 -5.03
N LYS A 352 20.42 0.62 -6.02
CA LYS A 352 21.45 1.64 -5.81
C LYS A 352 21.12 2.97 -6.47
N THR A 353 21.29 4.04 -5.70
CA THR A 353 21.33 5.43 -6.19
C THR A 353 22.39 6.24 -5.46
N SER A 354 22.78 7.41 -5.99
CA SER A 354 23.65 8.34 -5.25
C SER A 354 22.81 9.42 -4.58
N ASN A 355 21.85 10.03 -5.30
CA ASN A 355 21.14 11.21 -4.83
C ASN A 355 19.63 11.04 -4.63
N GLY A 356 19.03 9.97 -5.15
CA GLY A 356 17.59 9.75 -5.04
C GLY A 356 17.17 8.94 -3.81
N GLN A 357 15.89 9.06 -3.45
CA GLN A 357 15.28 8.17 -2.46
C GLN A 357 15.19 6.74 -3.01
N ILE A 358 15.45 5.76 -2.16
CA ILE A 358 15.05 4.38 -2.43
C ILE A 358 13.82 4.08 -1.58
N ARG A 359 12.73 3.66 -2.23
CA ARG A 359 11.54 3.11 -1.61
C ARG A 359 11.20 1.79 -2.29
N SER A 360 11.41 0.65 -1.62
CA SER A 360 11.14 -0.64 -2.24
C SER A 360 10.46 -1.62 -1.30
N SER A 361 9.49 -2.36 -1.85
CA SER A 361 8.85 -3.50 -1.18
C SER A 361 9.41 -4.78 -1.80
N ILE A 362 10.03 -5.64 -0.99
CA ILE A 362 10.77 -6.82 -1.47
C ILE A 362 10.12 -8.09 -0.95
N SER A 363 9.33 -8.74 -1.78
CA SER A 363 8.74 -10.05 -1.52
C SER A 363 9.76 -11.15 -1.75
N LEU A 364 10.07 -11.92 -0.71
CA LEU A 364 10.88 -13.12 -0.82
C LEU A 364 9.96 -14.31 -1.13
N LEU A 365 10.29 -15.09 -2.14
CA LEU A 365 9.43 -16.11 -2.73
C LEU A 365 10.20 -17.42 -2.97
N LYS A 366 9.52 -18.55 -2.88
CA LYS A 366 10.02 -19.83 -3.38
C LYS A 366 9.37 -20.18 -4.71
N ASP A 367 10.07 -21.04 -5.47
CA ASP A 367 9.59 -21.67 -6.70
C ASP A 367 8.24 -22.38 -6.52
N THR A 368 8.02 -23.00 -5.37
CA THR A 368 6.75 -23.65 -5.02
C THR A 368 6.05 -22.91 -3.88
N VAL A 369 4.78 -22.54 -4.10
CA VAL A 369 3.94 -21.89 -3.08
C VAL A 369 3.84 -22.78 -1.84
N GLY A 370 4.09 -22.20 -0.66
CA GLY A 370 4.04 -22.91 0.63
C GLY A 370 5.31 -23.67 1.00
N SER A 371 6.32 -23.73 0.11
CA SER A 371 7.61 -24.31 0.48
C SER A 371 8.39 -23.40 1.44
N SER A 372 9.16 -24.01 2.35
CA SER A 372 10.02 -23.31 3.33
C SER A 372 11.46 -23.15 2.83
N GLY A 373 12.21 -22.29 3.50
CA GLY A 373 13.62 -22.02 3.26
C GLY A 373 13.89 -20.92 2.24
N GLY A 374 15.10 -20.97 1.68
CA GLY A 374 15.60 -20.03 0.68
C GLY A 374 16.58 -19.02 1.26
N VAL A 375 17.55 -18.62 0.43
CA VAL A 375 18.61 -17.68 0.83
C VAL A 375 18.53 -16.45 -0.06
N TYR A 376 18.51 -15.27 0.56
CA TYR A 376 18.34 -13.99 -0.12
C TYR A 376 19.42 -13.01 0.32
N ASP A 377 19.96 -12.26 -0.63
CA ASP A 377 21.03 -11.29 -0.41
C ASP A 377 20.63 -9.95 -1.03
N VAL A 378 20.30 -8.98 -0.19
CA VAL A 378 19.77 -7.68 -0.60
C VAL A 378 20.72 -6.57 -0.18
N GLU A 379 21.18 -5.83 -1.17
CA GLU A 379 22.03 -4.67 -1.03
C GLU A 379 21.26 -3.42 -1.48
N ALA A 380 21.10 -2.44 -0.57
CA ALA A 380 20.38 -1.20 -0.86
C ALA A 380 21.17 0.04 -0.43
N PHE A 381 21.54 0.88 -1.40
CA PHE A 381 22.47 1.99 -1.17
C PHE A 381 21.97 3.31 -1.75
N THR A 382 21.92 4.35 -0.92
CA THR A 382 21.83 5.75 -1.38
C THR A 382 22.88 6.60 -0.68
N SER A 383 23.34 7.70 -1.27
CA SER A 383 24.34 8.56 -0.59
C SER A 383 23.69 9.76 0.09
N ASN A 384 22.72 10.41 -0.55
CA ASN A 384 22.21 11.72 -0.12
C ASN A 384 20.72 11.77 0.22
N ALA A 385 19.99 10.66 0.14
CA ALA A 385 18.54 10.65 0.33
C ALA A 385 18.08 9.51 1.27
N PRO A 386 16.78 9.49 1.66
CA PRO A 386 16.25 8.43 2.50
C PRO A 386 16.29 7.05 1.84
N LEU A 387 16.49 6.04 2.68
CA LEU A 387 16.39 4.63 2.33
C LEU A 387 15.22 4.00 3.11
N ASP A 388 14.25 3.49 2.38
CA ASP A 388 13.05 2.81 2.88
C ASP A 388 12.89 1.46 2.17
N ILE A 389 13.14 0.37 2.88
CA ILE A 389 13.00 -1.00 2.37
C ILE A 389 12.07 -1.77 3.31
N ASN A 390 11.09 -2.45 2.74
CA ASN A 390 10.20 -3.35 3.48
C ASN A 390 10.21 -4.76 2.86
N PHE A 391 9.90 -5.77 3.68
CA PHE A 391 9.82 -7.18 3.27
C PHE A 391 8.43 -7.69 3.65
N PRO A 392 7.41 -7.55 2.78
CA PRO A 392 6.02 -7.84 3.15
C PRO A 392 5.77 -9.35 3.25
N THR A 393 6.53 -10.16 2.50
CA THR A 393 6.40 -11.63 2.49
C THR A 393 7.77 -12.28 2.56
N ALA A 394 7.86 -13.36 3.33
CA ALA A 394 9.01 -14.26 3.32
C ALA A 394 8.58 -15.71 3.59
N PRO A 395 9.21 -16.72 2.95
CA PRO A 395 8.95 -18.12 3.29
C PRO A 395 9.37 -18.42 4.73
N ILE A 396 8.68 -19.37 5.36
CA ILE A 396 9.08 -19.92 6.66
C ILE A 396 10.50 -20.48 6.53
N ASP A 397 11.35 -20.36 7.55
CA ASP A 397 12.77 -20.81 7.57
C ASP A 397 13.70 -20.20 6.51
N SER A 398 13.30 -19.08 5.88
CA SER A 398 14.18 -18.35 4.96
C SER A 398 15.30 -17.59 5.67
N THR A 399 16.41 -17.39 4.98
CA THR A 399 17.53 -16.55 5.44
C THR A 399 17.66 -15.32 4.54
N LEU A 400 17.56 -14.13 5.14
CA LEU A 400 17.77 -12.85 4.47
C LEU A 400 19.03 -12.17 5.02
N SER A 401 20.00 -11.91 4.14
CA SER A 401 21.10 -10.97 4.35
C SER A 401 20.71 -9.62 3.77
N LEU A 402 20.69 -8.56 4.59
CA LEU A 402 20.37 -7.21 4.17
C LEU A 402 21.51 -6.25 4.53
N ASP A 403 22.10 -5.60 3.52
CA ASP A 403 23.01 -4.46 3.68
C ASP A 403 22.33 -3.19 3.13
N GLY A 404 21.71 -2.43 4.02
CA GLY A 404 21.05 -1.16 3.72
C GLY A 404 21.84 0.03 4.27
N LYS A 405 22.31 0.94 3.41
CA LYS A 405 23.11 2.08 3.85
C LYS A 405 22.74 3.39 3.14
N THR A 406 22.64 4.45 3.93
CA THR A 406 22.71 5.83 3.45
C THR A 406 23.73 6.66 4.20
N SER A 407 24.46 7.53 3.49
CA SER A 407 25.54 8.33 4.08
C SER A 407 24.99 9.59 4.74
N ASN A 408 24.22 10.38 4.00
CA ASN A 408 23.73 11.70 4.42
C ASN A 408 22.21 11.75 4.61
N GLY A 409 21.48 10.66 4.30
CA GLY A 409 20.03 10.54 4.53
C GLY A 409 19.65 9.73 5.77
N ALA A 410 18.35 9.60 6.03
CA ALA A 410 17.81 8.67 7.02
C ALA A 410 17.71 7.25 6.44
N ALA A 411 18.30 6.26 7.12
CA ALA A 411 17.98 4.84 6.89
C ALA A 411 16.89 4.47 7.89
N LYS A 412 15.72 4.03 7.41
CA LYS A 412 14.66 3.48 8.26
C LYS A 412 14.43 2.02 7.89
N GLY A 413 14.35 1.15 8.89
CA GLY A 413 14.01 -0.26 8.71
C GLY A 413 13.14 -0.75 9.86
N ILE A 414 12.46 -1.88 9.68
CA ILE A 414 11.73 -2.58 10.74
C ILE A 414 12.25 -4.00 10.85
N LYS A 415 12.55 -4.43 12.07
CA LYS A 415 12.70 -5.85 12.40
C LYS A 415 11.32 -6.40 12.73
N VAL A 416 10.89 -7.43 12.01
CA VAL A 416 9.66 -8.17 12.28
C VAL A 416 10.01 -9.40 13.14
N VAL A 417 9.29 -9.62 14.23
CA VAL A 417 9.42 -10.80 15.08
C VAL A 417 8.04 -11.40 15.29
N ASP A 418 7.81 -12.57 14.72
CA ASP A 418 6.61 -13.36 14.95
C ASP A 418 6.73 -14.12 16.27
N ARG A 419 5.68 -14.06 17.10
CA ARG A 419 5.66 -14.64 18.44
C ARG A 419 4.41 -15.48 18.63
N PHE A 420 4.57 -16.62 19.27
CA PHE A 420 3.47 -17.50 19.68
C PHE A 420 3.55 -17.70 21.19
N PHE A 421 2.42 -17.47 21.85
CA PHE A 421 2.25 -17.62 23.29
C PHE A 421 1.27 -18.73 23.57
N THR A 422 1.54 -19.50 24.62
CA THR A 422 0.61 -20.51 25.14
C THR A 422 -0.08 -19.91 26.36
N VAL A 423 -1.41 -19.79 26.30
CA VAL A 423 -2.22 -19.15 27.32
C VAL A 423 -3.35 -20.10 27.77
N PRO A 424 -3.91 -19.94 28.98
CA PRO A 424 -5.12 -20.67 29.38
C PRO A 424 -6.29 -20.45 28.42
N LEU A 425 -7.00 -21.52 28.08
CA LEU A 425 -8.31 -21.43 27.45
C LEU A 425 -9.28 -20.74 28.41
N ASP A 426 -9.39 -21.31 29.61
CA ASP A 426 -10.19 -20.80 30.72
C ASP A 426 -9.28 -20.21 31.80
N TYR A 427 -9.42 -18.93 32.11
CA TYR A 427 -8.67 -18.28 33.18
C TYR A 427 -9.22 -18.55 34.58
N GLY A 428 -10.44 -19.08 34.70
CA GLY A 428 -10.97 -19.63 35.95
C GLY A 428 -10.32 -20.97 36.33
N ASN A 429 -9.73 -21.67 35.34
CA ASN A 429 -8.96 -22.90 35.53
C ASN A 429 -7.62 -22.81 34.78
N PRO A 430 -6.65 -22.03 35.29
CA PRO A 430 -5.41 -21.74 34.59
C PRO A 430 -4.55 -22.97 34.31
N ASP A 431 -4.68 -24.07 35.07
CA ASP A 431 -3.93 -25.32 34.86
C ASP A 431 -4.60 -26.27 33.84
N GLY A 432 -5.78 -25.90 33.33
CA GLY A 432 -6.54 -26.67 32.36
C GLY A 432 -6.01 -26.56 30.92
N ALA A 433 -6.93 -26.73 29.97
CA ALA A 433 -6.63 -26.65 28.54
C ALA A 433 -5.99 -25.31 28.15
N LYS A 434 -5.07 -25.35 27.19
CA LYS A 434 -4.34 -24.18 26.69
C LYS A 434 -4.64 -23.93 25.23
N ILE A 435 -4.60 -22.67 24.83
CA ILE A 435 -4.66 -22.24 23.43
C ILE A 435 -3.41 -21.48 23.05
N ARG A 436 -3.21 -21.30 21.74
CA ARG A 436 -2.13 -20.49 21.18
C ARG A 436 -2.65 -19.11 20.85
N VAL A 437 -1.86 -18.10 21.17
CA VAL A 437 -2.09 -16.72 20.74
C VAL A 437 -0.86 -16.22 19.98
N PHE A 438 -1.07 -15.73 18.78
CA PHE A 438 -0.06 -15.14 17.91
C PHE A 438 -0.01 -13.62 18.11
N ALA A 439 1.21 -13.09 18.11
CA ALA A 439 1.43 -11.66 17.96
C ALA A 439 2.63 -11.37 17.08
N ARG A 440 2.49 -10.39 16.19
CA ARG A 440 3.60 -9.85 15.39
C ARG A 440 4.19 -8.62 16.06
N ASN A 441 5.48 -8.66 16.37
CA ASN A 441 6.21 -7.52 16.93
C ASN A 441 6.99 -6.79 15.85
N LEU A 442 6.73 -5.49 15.67
CA LEU A 442 7.48 -4.63 14.76
C LEU A 442 8.39 -3.71 15.58
N VAL A 443 9.70 -3.86 15.39
CA VAL A 443 10.72 -3.09 16.09
C VAL A 443 11.39 -2.13 15.10
N PRO A 444 11.18 -0.80 15.24
CA PRO A 444 11.86 0.18 14.42
C PRO A 444 13.37 0.12 14.61
N ILE A 445 14.12 0.15 13.50
CA ILE A 445 15.57 0.21 13.49
C ILE A 445 15.97 1.66 13.22
N GLY A 446 16.34 2.37 14.28
CA GLY A 446 16.88 3.74 14.22
C GLY A 446 18.40 3.78 13.98
N LYS A 447 18.90 4.95 13.55
CA LYS A 447 20.33 5.26 13.41
C LYS A 447 20.96 5.38 14.81
N GLU A 448 21.94 4.54 15.13
CA GLU A 448 22.99 4.91 16.08
C GLU A 448 24.36 4.66 15.45
N SER A 449 25.06 5.77 15.25
CA SER A 449 26.48 5.83 14.91
C SER A 449 27.30 5.49 16.15
N GLY A 450 28.03 4.36 16.11
CA GLY A 450 29.12 4.07 17.05
C GLY A 450 28.67 3.70 18.47
N GLU A 451 29.23 2.60 18.99
CA GLU A 451 29.20 2.15 20.39
C GLU A 451 27.86 1.79 21.05
N ALA A 452 26.71 2.30 20.60
CA ALA A 452 25.40 1.89 21.13
C ALA A 452 24.84 0.59 20.49
N LYS A 453 25.73 -0.37 20.18
CA LYS A 453 25.32 -1.69 19.67
C LYS A 453 24.67 -2.57 20.75
N GLU A 454 24.70 -2.17 22.02
CA GLU A 454 24.24 -3.00 23.15
C GLU A 454 22.89 -2.58 23.76
N LYS A 455 22.28 -1.43 23.40
CA LYS A 455 20.94 -1.02 23.93
C LYS A 455 19.79 -1.26 22.94
N LYS A 456 19.82 -2.39 22.23
CA LYS A 456 18.89 -2.68 21.13
C LYS A 456 17.46 -3.09 21.54
N ASN A 457 17.10 -3.06 22.83
CA ASN A 457 15.87 -3.67 23.36
C ASN A 457 14.98 -2.75 24.22
N ASP A 458 15.25 -1.44 24.34
CA ASP A 458 14.62 -0.59 25.37
C ASP A 458 13.39 0.22 24.90
N LEU A 459 12.88 0.02 23.68
CA LEU A 459 11.67 0.75 23.23
C LEU A 459 10.41 0.26 23.97
N PRO A 460 9.55 1.15 24.49
CA PRO A 460 8.30 0.74 25.12
C PRO A 460 7.35 0.06 24.12
N PHE A 461 6.62 -0.95 24.59
CA PHE A 461 5.63 -1.65 23.80
C PHE A 461 4.35 -0.83 23.63
N PHE A 462 3.81 -0.89 22.42
CA PHE A 462 2.52 -0.33 22.05
C PHE A 462 1.67 -1.42 21.37
N VAL A 463 0.68 -1.93 22.09
CA VAL A 463 -0.14 -3.08 21.63
C VAL A 463 -1.35 -2.58 20.86
N PHE A 464 -1.60 -3.20 19.71
CA PHE A 464 -2.81 -2.94 18.96
C PHE A 464 -3.85 -4.04 19.20
N LEU A 465 -5.07 -3.62 19.55
CA LEU A 465 -6.24 -4.48 19.70
C LEU A 465 -7.22 -4.20 18.56
N GLN A 466 -7.44 -5.23 17.75
CA GLN A 466 -8.26 -5.17 16.55
C GLN A 466 -9.76 -5.08 16.88
N GLY A 467 -10.50 -4.44 15.97
CA GLY A 467 -11.95 -4.40 16.01
C GLY A 467 -12.62 -5.71 15.60
N GLY A 468 -13.94 -5.66 15.47
CA GLY A 468 -14.75 -6.82 15.15
C GLY A 468 -16.03 -6.83 15.97
N PRO A 469 -16.26 -7.84 16.84
CA PRO A 469 -15.30 -8.82 17.36
C PRO A 469 -14.90 -9.91 16.35
N GLY A 470 -13.86 -10.70 16.67
CA GLY A 470 -13.58 -11.93 15.91
C GLY A 470 -12.80 -11.76 14.61
N PHE A 471 -12.10 -10.64 14.43
CA PHE A 471 -11.20 -10.43 13.31
C PHE A 471 -9.73 -10.41 13.74
N GLU A 472 -8.89 -11.00 12.90
CA GLU A 472 -7.44 -10.96 13.00
C GLU A 472 -6.87 -9.61 12.58
N VAL A 473 -5.63 -9.35 12.96
CA VAL A 473 -4.94 -8.14 12.55
C VAL A 473 -4.43 -8.29 11.12
N GLU A 474 -4.79 -7.34 10.24
CA GLU A 474 -4.19 -7.27 8.91
C GLU A 474 -2.67 -7.11 8.98
N LEU A 475 -1.95 -7.71 8.02
CA LEU A 475 -0.49 -7.69 7.98
C LEU A 475 0.07 -6.25 7.94
N GLN A 476 0.59 -5.78 9.07
CA GLN A 476 1.12 -4.43 9.16
C GLN A 476 2.55 -4.31 8.60
N SER A 477 2.80 -3.19 7.93
CA SER A 477 4.13 -2.75 7.46
C SER A 477 4.53 -1.45 8.17
N ASN A 478 5.70 -0.86 7.87
CA ASN A 478 6.09 0.46 8.40
C ASN A 478 5.32 1.62 7.73
N SER A 479 3.99 1.53 7.67
CA SER A 479 3.12 2.51 7.03
C SER A 479 1.88 2.77 7.89
N GLY A 480 0.99 3.66 7.43
CA GLY A 480 -0.22 4.02 8.15
C GLY A 480 0.06 4.45 9.59
N PHE A 481 -0.84 4.06 10.51
CA PHE A 481 -0.72 4.41 11.93
C PHE A 481 0.41 3.67 12.66
N ALA A 482 0.85 2.50 12.17
CA ALA A 482 2.02 1.81 12.70
C ALA A 482 3.27 2.70 12.63
N LYS A 483 3.48 3.35 11.47
CA LYS A 483 4.57 4.31 11.28
C LYS A 483 4.48 5.48 12.26
N GLU A 484 3.29 6.05 12.44
CA GLU A 484 3.10 7.20 13.32
C GLU A 484 3.39 6.84 14.79
N ILE A 485 3.06 5.62 15.22
CA ILE A 485 3.42 5.08 16.54
C ILE A 485 4.94 4.92 16.66
N HIS A 486 5.60 4.35 15.65
CA HIS A 486 7.05 4.18 15.63
C HIS A 486 7.80 5.52 15.68
N GLU A 487 7.27 6.57 15.03
CA GLU A 487 7.85 7.92 15.07
C GLU A 487 7.74 8.58 16.46
N GLN A 488 6.85 8.08 17.33
CA GLN A 488 6.82 8.46 18.74
C GLN A 488 7.77 7.66 19.65
N GLY A 489 8.57 6.75 19.08
CA GLY A 489 9.56 5.98 19.83
C GLY A 489 9.03 4.71 20.49
N TYR A 490 7.98 4.10 19.93
CA TYR A 490 7.47 2.80 20.39
C TYR A 490 7.89 1.67 19.45
N GLN A 491 7.96 0.45 19.98
CA GLN A 491 7.80 -0.78 19.19
C GLN A 491 6.33 -1.22 19.26
N THR A 492 5.81 -1.84 18.20
CA THR A 492 4.40 -2.24 18.14
C THR A 492 4.21 -3.75 18.23
N LEU A 493 3.19 -4.19 18.96
CA LEU A 493 2.78 -5.59 19.06
C LEU A 493 1.35 -5.74 18.53
N TRP A 494 1.19 -6.49 17.45
CA TRP A 494 -0.06 -6.71 16.73
C TRP A 494 -0.61 -8.08 17.10
N LEU A 495 -1.67 -8.09 17.91
CA LEU A 495 -2.21 -9.29 18.53
C LEU A 495 -3.39 -9.82 17.71
N ASP A 496 -3.27 -11.02 17.17
CA ASP A 496 -4.46 -11.78 16.76
C ASP A 496 -5.16 -12.19 18.05
N GLN A 497 -6.33 -11.61 18.33
CA GLN A 497 -7.10 -11.94 19.52
C GLN A 497 -7.44 -13.44 19.51
N ARG A 498 -7.55 -14.06 20.69
CA ARG A 498 -7.91 -15.49 20.81
C ARG A 498 -9.08 -15.86 19.89
N GLY A 499 -8.95 -16.99 19.18
CA GLY A 499 -9.97 -17.46 18.26
C GLY A 499 -9.95 -16.83 16.87
N THR A 500 -8.97 -15.97 16.56
CA THR A 500 -8.82 -15.31 15.25
C THR A 500 -7.46 -15.62 14.61
N GLY A 501 -7.34 -15.48 13.29
CA GLY A 501 -6.06 -15.51 12.58
C GLY A 501 -5.17 -16.72 12.91
N LEU A 502 -3.97 -16.46 13.43
CA LEU A 502 -3.02 -17.49 13.85
C LEU A 502 -3.17 -17.89 15.33
N SER A 503 -4.16 -17.35 16.04
CA SER A 503 -4.44 -17.55 17.47
C SER A 503 -5.53 -18.59 17.73
N THR A 504 -5.24 -19.87 17.44
CA THR A 504 -6.21 -20.99 17.59
C THR A 504 -7.58 -20.60 17.01
N ALA A 505 -7.58 -20.25 15.73
CA ALA A 505 -8.76 -19.70 15.06
C ALA A 505 -9.98 -20.62 15.16
N ILE A 506 -11.14 -20.01 15.45
CA ILE A 506 -12.42 -20.73 15.55
C ILE A 506 -13.12 -20.71 14.19
N SER A 507 -13.46 -21.91 13.75
CA SER A 507 -14.38 -22.22 12.66
C SER A 507 -15.11 -23.51 13.01
N TYR A 508 -16.18 -23.85 12.28
CA TYR A 508 -16.85 -25.13 12.50
C TYR A 508 -15.94 -26.34 12.28
N GLU A 509 -14.88 -26.19 11.48
CA GLU A 509 -13.91 -27.25 11.14
C GLU A 509 -12.79 -27.37 12.18
N THR A 510 -12.47 -26.27 12.87
CA THR A 510 -11.33 -26.19 13.80
C THR A 510 -11.73 -26.30 15.27
N LEU A 511 -13.03 -26.45 15.56
CA LEU A 511 -13.48 -26.75 16.91
C LEU A 511 -12.85 -28.04 17.43
N PRO A 512 -12.44 -28.11 18.71
CA PRO A 512 -11.83 -29.30 19.26
C PRO A 512 -12.74 -30.54 19.09
N SER A 513 -12.20 -31.61 18.51
CA SER A 513 -12.95 -32.81 18.14
C SER A 513 -13.57 -33.57 19.33
N HIS A 514 -13.11 -33.31 20.55
CA HIS A 514 -13.68 -33.89 21.77
C HIS A 514 -14.97 -33.18 22.23
N LEU A 515 -15.29 -32.00 21.69
CA LEU A 515 -16.55 -31.30 21.96
C LEU A 515 -17.62 -31.86 21.01
N THR A 516 -18.50 -32.69 21.54
CA THR A 516 -19.44 -33.47 20.73
C THR A 516 -20.82 -32.84 20.65
N THR A 517 -21.23 -32.12 21.69
CA THR A 517 -22.55 -31.47 21.80
C THR A 517 -22.46 -29.96 21.51
N ASP A 518 -23.60 -29.35 21.16
CA ASP A 518 -23.65 -27.91 20.94
C ASP A 518 -23.56 -27.13 22.27
N GLU A 519 -23.96 -27.73 23.39
CA GLU A 519 -23.77 -27.18 24.74
C GLU A 519 -22.29 -27.09 25.11
N GLU A 520 -21.52 -28.16 24.90
CA GLU A 520 -20.06 -28.16 25.15
C GLU A 520 -19.35 -27.12 24.29
N LYS A 521 -19.73 -27.03 23.01
CA LYS A 521 -19.18 -26.03 22.09
C LYS A 521 -19.61 -24.61 22.50
N ALA A 522 -20.85 -24.40 22.92
CA ALA A 522 -21.31 -23.09 23.41
C ALA A 522 -20.48 -22.63 24.62
N GLN A 523 -20.23 -23.52 25.60
CA GLN A 523 -19.35 -23.17 26.72
C GLN A 523 -17.93 -22.82 26.26
N TYR A 524 -17.40 -23.53 25.25
CA TYR A 524 -16.10 -23.19 24.65
C TYR A 524 -16.07 -21.76 24.09
N PHE A 525 -17.10 -21.33 23.35
CA PHE A 525 -17.18 -19.98 22.78
C PHE A 525 -17.18 -18.86 23.83
N LYS A 526 -17.67 -19.12 25.05
CA LYS A 526 -17.68 -18.12 26.13
C LYS A 526 -16.29 -17.68 26.55
N PHE A 527 -15.27 -18.50 26.31
CA PHE A 527 -13.87 -18.15 26.60
C PHE A 527 -13.26 -17.14 25.62
N PHE A 528 -13.96 -16.70 24.57
CA PHE A 528 -13.42 -15.87 23.49
C PHE A 528 -13.84 -14.38 23.56
N ARG A 529 -14.38 -13.96 24.71
CA ARG A 529 -14.83 -12.57 24.94
C ARG A 529 -13.69 -11.68 25.49
N ALA A 530 -13.95 -10.37 25.55
CA ALA A 530 -12.99 -9.32 25.90
C ALA A 530 -12.25 -9.54 27.23
N ASP A 531 -12.93 -10.06 28.25
CA ASP A 531 -12.36 -10.45 29.54
C ASP A 531 -11.20 -11.45 29.39
N SER A 532 -11.36 -12.48 28.57
CA SER A 532 -10.29 -13.43 28.31
C SER A 532 -9.19 -12.88 27.40
N ILE A 533 -9.53 -12.02 26.43
CA ILE A 533 -8.56 -11.30 25.60
C ILE A 533 -7.65 -10.41 26.46
N VAL A 534 -8.21 -9.73 27.47
CA VAL A 534 -7.44 -8.91 28.42
C VAL A 534 -6.52 -9.77 29.30
N ASN A 535 -6.98 -10.94 29.72
CA ASN A 535 -6.11 -11.86 30.46
C ASN A 535 -4.96 -12.42 29.60
N ASP A 536 -5.18 -12.62 28.29
CA ASP A 536 -4.09 -12.94 27.35
C ASP A 536 -3.07 -11.82 27.26
N CYS A 537 -3.56 -10.60 27.13
CA CYS A 537 -2.74 -9.41 27.13
C CYS A 537 -1.84 -9.37 28.38
N GLU A 538 -2.38 -9.60 29.57
CA GLU A 538 -1.60 -9.65 30.81
C GLU A 538 -0.58 -10.81 30.86
N THR A 539 -0.97 -12.01 30.41
CA THR A 539 -0.06 -13.16 30.34
C THR A 539 1.12 -12.88 29.40
N ILE A 540 0.84 -12.30 28.23
CA ILE A 540 1.83 -11.91 27.23
C ILE A 540 2.72 -10.78 27.77
N ARG A 541 2.14 -9.73 28.37
CA ARG A 541 2.86 -8.61 28.97
C ARG A 541 3.86 -9.10 30.01
N LYS A 542 3.43 -9.96 30.94
CA LYS A 542 4.29 -10.55 31.98
C LYS A 542 5.39 -11.42 31.37
N SER A 543 5.08 -12.22 30.35
CA SER A 543 6.08 -13.02 29.65
C SER A 543 7.15 -12.16 28.97
N LEU A 544 6.75 -11.03 28.37
CA LEU A 544 7.66 -10.14 27.66
C LEU A 544 8.42 -9.18 28.59
N LEU A 545 7.82 -8.70 29.68
CA LEU A 545 8.32 -7.53 30.42
C LEU A 545 8.72 -7.82 31.87
N SER A 546 8.47 -9.01 32.43
CA SER A 546 8.79 -9.33 33.83
C SER A 546 10.28 -9.22 34.20
N HIS A 547 11.17 -9.25 33.20
CA HIS A 547 12.61 -9.08 33.39
C HIS A 547 13.05 -7.61 33.49
N LEU A 548 12.16 -6.65 33.22
CA LEU A 548 12.42 -5.22 33.28
C LEU A 548 12.09 -4.65 34.67
N PRO A 549 12.64 -3.47 35.04
CA PRO A 549 12.22 -2.73 36.23
C PRO A 549 10.71 -2.45 36.24
N GLU A 550 10.09 -2.40 37.42
CA GLU A 550 8.63 -2.31 37.61
C GLU A 550 7.99 -1.12 36.86
N ASP A 551 8.66 0.03 36.84
CA ASP A 551 8.23 1.24 36.14
C ASP A 551 8.22 1.09 34.60
N GLN A 552 8.89 0.06 34.07
CA GLN A 552 8.97 -0.26 32.64
C GLN A 552 8.13 -1.50 32.26
N GLN A 553 7.44 -2.13 33.21
CA GLN A 553 6.61 -3.32 32.92
C GLN A 553 5.24 -2.97 32.34
N LYS A 554 4.87 -1.69 32.27
CA LYS A 554 3.60 -1.24 31.70
C LYS A 554 3.73 -0.97 30.20
N TRP A 555 2.70 -1.31 29.43
CA TRP A 555 2.65 -1.02 27.99
C TRP A 555 1.53 -0.04 27.63
N SER A 556 1.64 0.57 26.46
CA SER A 556 0.59 1.42 25.89
C SER A 556 -0.29 0.58 24.98
N ILE A 557 -1.57 0.90 24.85
CA ILE A 557 -2.48 0.15 23.95
C ILE A 557 -3.28 1.08 23.04
N LEU A 558 -3.60 0.62 21.84
CA LEU A 558 -4.56 1.23 20.93
C LEU A 558 -5.64 0.23 20.54
N GLY A 559 -6.89 0.55 20.89
CA GLY A 559 -8.06 -0.25 20.53
C GLY A 559 -8.90 0.42 19.44
N GLN A 560 -9.15 -0.28 18.34
CA GLN A 560 -10.11 0.14 17.32
C GLN A 560 -11.44 -0.58 17.55
N SER A 561 -12.57 0.13 17.52
CA SER A 561 -13.92 -0.48 17.67
C SER A 561 -14.02 -1.41 18.88
N PHE A 562 -14.40 -2.68 18.69
CA PHE A 562 -14.38 -3.72 19.70
C PHE A 562 -13.03 -3.85 20.44
N GLY A 563 -11.89 -3.59 19.79
CA GLY A 563 -10.59 -3.52 20.46
C GLY A 563 -10.51 -2.38 21.48
N GLY A 564 -11.25 -1.29 21.28
CA GLY A 564 -11.48 -0.26 22.29
C GLY A 564 -12.38 -0.74 23.43
N PHE A 565 -13.34 -1.63 23.17
CA PHE A 565 -14.15 -2.25 24.22
C PHE A 565 -13.25 -3.15 25.09
N CYS A 566 -12.37 -3.93 24.47
CA CYS A 566 -11.32 -4.67 25.19
C CYS A 566 -10.43 -3.73 26.02
N ALA A 567 -10.08 -2.54 25.51
CA ALA A 567 -9.28 -1.57 26.27
C ALA A 567 -10.02 -1.06 27.52
N ILE A 568 -11.34 -0.87 27.46
CA ILE A 568 -12.15 -0.47 28.63
C ILE A 568 -12.29 -1.63 29.64
N THR A 569 -12.45 -2.86 29.16
CA THR A 569 -12.37 -4.07 30.01
C THR A 569 -10.99 -4.19 30.69
N TYR A 570 -9.92 -3.81 29.99
CA TYR A 570 -8.55 -3.78 30.54
C TYR A 570 -8.44 -2.73 31.66
N LEU A 571 -8.93 -1.51 31.44
CA LEU A 571 -8.99 -0.47 32.47
C LEU A 571 -9.82 -0.87 33.70
N SER A 572 -10.86 -1.69 33.48
CA SER A 572 -11.74 -2.18 34.53
C SER A 572 -11.06 -3.20 35.44
N PHE A 573 -10.32 -4.16 34.86
CA PHE A 573 -9.87 -5.34 35.61
C PHE A 573 -8.36 -5.45 35.81
N ARG A 574 -7.55 -4.80 34.98
CA ARG A 574 -6.08 -4.88 35.00
C ARG A 574 -5.39 -3.52 34.71
N PRO A 575 -5.84 -2.40 35.30
CA PRO A 575 -5.28 -1.07 35.02
C PRO A 575 -3.78 -0.97 35.36
N GLU A 576 -3.28 -1.79 36.26
CA GLU A 576 -1.87 -1.85 36.68
C GLU A 576 -0.91 -2.21 35.54
N GLY A 577 -1.40 -2.91 34.51
CA GLY A 577 -0.60 -3.27 33.33
C GLY A 577 -0.45 -2.16 32.28
N LEU A 578 -1.20 -1.06 32.43
CA LEU A 578 -1.36 -0.04 31.40
C LEU A 578 -0.62 1.25 31.74
N LYS A 579 0.13 1.75 30.75
CA LYS A 579 0.78 3.07 30.80
C LYS A 579 -0.16 4.17 30.32
N GLU A 580 -0.79 3.96 29.18
CA GLU A 580 -1.74 4.86 28.53
C GLU A 580 -2.60 4.06 27.53
N VAL A 581 -3.83 4.53 27.32
CA VAL A 581 -4.83 3.89 26.45
C VAL A 581 -5.25 4.86 25.36
N PHE A 582 -5.22 4.37 24.13
CA PHE A 582 -5.74 5.05 22.96
C PHE A 582 -6.95 4.28 22.43
N THR A 583 -8.01 4.98 22.02
CA THR A 583 -9.17 4.35 21.36
C THR A 583 -9.59 5.10 20.11
N THR A 584 -10.10 4.38 19.10
CA THR A 584 -10.65 5.00 17.89
C THR A 584 -11.98 4.36 17.54
N GLY A 585 -13.07 5.13 17.66
CA GLY A 585 -14.43 4.61 17.49
C GLY A 585 -14.73 3.45 18.43
N GLY A 586 -14.13 3.44 19.63
CA GLY A 586 -14.11 2.29 20.55
C GLY A 586 -14.47 2.62 21.99
N LEU A 587 -15.18 3.73 22.23
CA LEU A 587 -15.77 4.00 23.55
C LEU A 587 -17.06 3.20 23.69
N ALA A 588 -16.96 2.03 24.31
CA ALA A 588 -18.05 1.06 24.44
C ALA A 588 -19.25 1.61 25.23
N PRO A 589 -20.50 1.24 24.89
CA PRO A 589 -21.63 1.49 25.77
C PRO A 589 -21.48 0.67 27.06
N LEU A 590 -21.49 1.36 28.21
CA LEU A 590 -21.43 0.73 29.54
C LEU A 590 -22.83 0.27 29.98
N VAL A 591 -23.30 -0.83 29.39
CA VAL A 591 -24.64 -1.43 29.55
C VAL A 591 -24.56 -2.91 29.92
N ASP A 592 -25.68 -3.48 30.36
CA ASP A 592 -25.77 -4.89 30.76
C ASP A 592 -26.42 -5.80 29.69
N SER A 593 -27.05 -5.19 28.67
CA SER A 593 -27.73 -5.89 27.58
C SER A 593 -27.62 -5.12 26.26
N PRO A 594 -27.76 -5.80 25.10
CA PRO A 594 -27.71 -5.17 23.78
C PRO A 594 -28.93 -4.32 23.41
N ASP A 595 -30.08 -4.50 24.08
CA ASP A 595 -31.36 -3.84 23.74
C ASP A 595 -31.26 -2.31 23.64
N PRO A 596 -30.74 -1.58 24.66
CA PRO A 596 -30.58 -0.12 24.56
C PRO A 596 -29.60 0.31 23.46
N VAL A 597 -28.61 -0.53 23.14
CA VAL A 597 -27.63 -0.26 22.08
C VAL A 597 -28.32 -0.30 20.73
N TYR A 598 -29.06 -1.37 20.44
CA TYR A 598 -29.74 -1.50 19.14
C TYR A 598 -30.83 -0.45 18.93
N GLU A 599 -31.59 -0.06 19.96
CA GLU A 599 -32.55 1.04 19.80
C GLU A 599 -31.87 2.35 19.34
N ALA A 600 -30.68 2.65 19.84
CA ALA A 600 -29.89 3.79 19.39
C ALA A 600 -29.31 3.58 17.98
N LEU A 601 -28.70 2.42 17.71
CA LEU A 601 -28.05 2.13 16.43
C LEU A 601 -29.05 2.04 15.27
N ILE A 602 -30.26 1.54 15.49
CA ILE A 602 -31.31 1.50 14.45
C ILE A 602 -31.60 2.91 13.92
N ALA A 603 -31.63 3.93 14.78
CA ALA A 603 -31.83 5.31 14.34
C ALA A 603 -30.69 5.79 13.42
N ARG A 604 -29.44 5.40 13.71
CA ARG A 604 -28.26 5.68 12.88
C ARG A 604 -28.35 4.96 11.54
N VAL A 605 -28.69 3.67 11.53
CA VAL A 605 -28.86 2.87 10.31
C VAL A 605 -29.97 3.44 9.42
N VAL A 606 -31.10 3.87 10.00
CA VAL A 606 -32.17 4.55 9.26
C VAL A 606 -31.66 5.85 8.62
N LYS A 607 -30.88 6.67 9.35
CA LYS A 607 -30.28 7.89 8.81
C LYS A 607 -29.34 7.58 7.64
N ARG A 608 -28.49 6.56 7.75
CA ARG A 608 -27.56 6.16 6.68
C ARG A 608 -28.28 5.62 5.45
N ASN A 609 -29.34 4.83 5.63
CA ASN A 609 -30.20 4.39 4.53
C ASN A 609 -30.84 5.58 3.79
N LYS A 610 -31.36 6.56 4.53
CA LYS A 610 -31.92 7.79 3.93
C LYS A 610 -30.88 8.52 3.08
N ILE A 611 -29.64 8.65 3.56
CA ILE A 611 -28.53 9.27 2.80
C ILE A 611 -28.23 8.47 1.53
N TYR A 612 -28.17 7.13 1.61
CA TYR A 612 -27.93 6.26 0.46
C TYR A 612 -29.00 6.47 -0.63
N TYR A 613 -30.28 6.40 -0.28
CA TYR A 613 -31.38 6.57 -1.25
C TYR A 613 -31.55 8.02 -1.73
N GLN A 614 -31.18 9.02 -0.93
CA GLN A 614 -31.10 10.41 -1.39
C GLN A 614 -30.01 10.60 -2.44
N LYS A 615 -28.85 9.96 -2.27
CA LYS A 615 -27.75 10.01 -3.24
C LYS A 615 -28.08 9.19 -4.50
N TYR A 616 -28.75 8.06 -4.34
CA TYR A 616 -29.08 7.12 -5.41
C TYR A 616 -30.58 6.76 -5.45
N PRO A 617 -31.45 7.70 -5.86
CA PRO A 617 -32.91 7.49 -5.81
C PRO A 617 -33.41 6.36 -6.72
N LYS A 618 -32.70 6.09 -7.83
CA LYS A 618 -33.02 4.96 -8.72
C LYS A 618 -32.83 3.60 -8.06
N ASP A 619 -32.03 3.52 -6.99
CA ASP A 619 -31.77 2.25 -6.31
C ASP A 619 -32.97 1.78 -5.48
N ILE A 620 -33.95 2.64 -5.19
CA ILE A 620 -35.23 2.22 -4.57
C ILE A 620 -35.87 1.11 -5.40
N LYS A 621 -36.02 1.35 -6.70
CA LYS A 621 -36.59 0.39 -7.65
C LYS A 621 -35.67 -0.82 -7.83
N ARG A 622 -34.38 -0.58 -8.08
CA ARG A 622 -33.40 -1.66 -8.34
C ARG A 622 -33.29 -2.65 -7.18
N VAL A 623 -33.25 -2.14 -5.94
CA VAL A 623 -33.19 -3.01 -4.76
C VAL A 623 -34.46 -3.84 -4.66
N LYS A 624 -35.65 -3.26 -4.85
CA LYS A 624 -36.90 -4.04 -4.86
C LYS A 624 -36.91 -5.12 -5.95
N GLU A 625 -36.42 -4.81 -7.16
CA GLU A 625 -36.31 -5.78 -8.25
C GLU A 625 -35.34 -6.93 -7.92
N ILE A 626 -34.18 -6.61 -7.35
CA ILE A 626 -33.20 -7.61 -6.92
C ILE A 626 -33.79 -8.49 -5.83
N LEU A 627 -34.38 -7.92 -4.78
CA LEU A 627 -34.96 -8.70 -3.69
C LEU A 627 -36.14 -9.55 -4.16
N ALA A 628 -36.97 -9.05 -5.10
CA ALA A 628 -38.02 -9.83 -5.73
C ALA A 628 -37.47 -11.02 -6.50
N TYR A 629 -36.38 -10.81 -7.24
CA TYR A 629 -35.68 -11.90 -7.92
C TYR A 629 -35.13 -12.93 -6.92
N LEU A 630 -34.44 -12.49 -5.87
CA LEU A 630 -33.90 -13.38 -4.84
C LEU A 630 -34.99 -14.16 -4.08
N SER A 631 -36.17 -13.58 -3.88
CA SER A 631 -37.29 -14.25 -3.20
C SER A 631 -37.93 -15.37 -4.01
N LYS A 632 -37.72 -15.40 -5.33
CA LYS A 632 -38.29 -16.38 -6.26
C LYS A 632 -37.28 -17.43 -6.73
N ASN A 633 -36.00 -17.23 -6.43
CA ASN A 633 -34.91 -18.06 -6.94
C ASN A 633 -33.99 -18.46 -5.79
N GLU A 634 -33.80 -19.76 -5.59
CA GLU A 634 -32.76 -20.26 -4.69
C GLU A 634 -31.39 -20.10 -5.34
N LEU A 635 -30.60 -19.15 -4.84
CA LEU A 635 -29.28 -18.85 -5.37
C LEU A 635 -28.19 -19.15 -4.36
N LEU A 636 -27.12 -19.78 -4.87
CA LEU A 636 -25.93 -20.06 -4.12
C LEU A 636 -24.80 -19.12 -4.54
N LEU A 637 -24.08 -18.60 -3.56
CA LEU A 637 -22.79 -17.96 -3.74
C LEU A 637 -21.72 -19.01 -4.08
N PRO A 638 -20.56 -18.61 -4.62
CA PRO A 638 -19.48 -19.55 -4.98
C PRO A 638 -19.06 -20.53 -3.87
N ASN A 639 -19.15 -20.14 -2.60
CA ASN A 639 -18.86 -20.98 -1.43
C ASN A 639 -20.02 -21.90 -0.98
N GLY A 640 -21.15 -21.90 -1.70
CA GLY A 640 -22.35 -22.67 -1.33
C GLY A 640 -23.24 -21.99 -0.29
N GLY A 641 -22.92 -20.76 0.14
CA GLY A 641 -23.80 -19.90 0.93
C GLY A 641 -25.07 -19.53 0.15
N ARG A 642 -26.24 -19.43 0.79
CA ARG A 642 -27.46 -18.96 0.12
C ARG A 642 -27.46 -17.43 0.05
N LEU A 643 -27.88 -16.88 -1.09
CA LEU A 643 -28.11 -15.45 -1.27
C LEU A 643 -29.61 -15.15 -1.18
N THR A 644 -30.10 -14.93 0.04
CA THR A 644 -31.48 -14.56 0.33
C THR A 644 -31.69 -13.04 0.24
N PRO A 645 -32.95 -12.56 0.21
CA PRO A 645 -33.24 -11.14 0.39
C PRO A 645 -32.61 -10.55 1.67
N ASN A 646 -32.65 -11.26 2.80
CA ASN A 646 -32.09 -10.78 4.06
C ASN A 646 -30.56 -10.68 3.99
N ARG A 647 -29.89 -11.71 3.45
CA ARG A 647 -28.43 -11.65 3.23
C ARG A 647 -28.02 -10.51 2.32
N TRP A 648 -28.82 -10.16 1.31
CA TRP A 648 -28.58 -8.97 0.48
C TRP A 648 -28.65 -7.68 1.30
N LEU A 649 -29.62 -7.55 2.21
CA LEU A 649 -29.76 -6.39 3.08
C LEU A 649 -28.62 -6.24 4.09
N HIS A 650 -27.86 -7.30 4.38
CA HIS A 650 -26.66 -7.22 5.23
C HIS A 650 -25.48 -6.48 4.57
N LEU A 651 -25.53 -6.22 3.25
CA LEU A 651 -24.57 -5.34 2.58
C LEU A 651 -24.52 -3.92 3.18
N GLY A 652 -25.57 -3.53 3.92
CA GLY A 652 -25.65 -2.27 4.65
C GLY A 652 -24.58 -2.06 5.70
N ILE A 653 -23.89 -3.11 6.15
CA ILE A 653 -22.74 -2.95 7.06
C ILE A 653 -21.75 -1.93 6.50
N ALA A 654 -21.56 -1.84 5.19
CA ALA A 654 -20.63 -0.89 4.57
C ALA A 654 -21.01 0.58 4.80
N PHE A 655 -22.27 0.91 5.11
CA PHE A 655 -22.74 2.29 5.19
C PHE A 655 -22.07 3.12 6.30
N GLY A 656 -21.46 2.49 7.31
CA GLY A 656 -20.75 3.20 8.38
C GLY A 656 -19.29 3.56 8.05
N MET A 657 -18.79 3.22 6.86
CA MET A 657 -17.41 3.50 6.43
C MET A 657 -17.35 4.53 5.30
N HIS A 658 -16.20 5.21 5.16
CA HIS A 658 -15.93 6.04 3.97
C HIS A 658 -16.01 5.19 2.69
N GLY A 659 -16.74 5.69 1.69
CA GLY A 659 -16.90 5.03 0.39
C GLY A 659 -17.87 3.84 0.38
N GLY A 660 -18.36 3.37 1.53
CA GLY A 660 -19.22 2.18 1.58
C GLY A 660 -20.59 2.35 0.94
N ILE A 661 -21.19 3.55 1.03
CA ILE A 661 -22.43 3.91 0.29
C ILE A 661 -22.24 3.71 -1.22
N ASP A 662 -21.09 4.14 -1.75
CA ASP A 662 -20.80 4.07 -3.19
C ASP A 662 -20.47 2.63 -3.60
N ALA A 663 -19.79 1.87 -2.73
CA ALA A 663 -19.51 0.46 -2.95
C ALA A 663 -20.80 -0.38 -3.06
N VAL A 664 -21.76 -0.18 -2.15
CA VAL A 664 -23.07 -0.86 -2.22
C VAL A 664 -23.84 -0.44 -3.47
N HIS A 665 -23.84 0.86 -3.81
CA HIS A 665 -24.46 1.34 -5.05
C HIS A 665 -23.88 0.64 -6.29
N GLN A 666 -22.56 0.51 -6.40
CA GLN A 666 -21.92 -0.17 -7.53
C GLN A 666 -22.35 -1.65 -7.63
N LEU A 667 -22.54 -2.31 -6.50
CA LEU A 667 -23.00 -3.70 -6.47
C LEU A 667 -24.48 -3.82 -6.85
N VAL A 668 -25.34 -2.92 -6.35
CA VAL A 668 -26.77 -2.82 -6.72
C VAL A 668 -26.91 -2.52 -8.21
N PHE A 669 -26.16 -1.54 -8.73
CA PHE A 669 -26.17 -1.19 -10.14
C PHE A 669 -25.75 -2.37 -11.01
N ARG A 670 -24.65 -3.05 -10.66
CA ARG A 670 -24.19 -4.24 -11.37
C ARG A 670 -25.24 -5.35 -11.38
N ALA A 671 -25.85 -5.66 -10.24
CA ALA A 671 -26.88 -6.70 -10.13
C ALA A 671 -28.12 -6.35 -10.96
N SER A 672 -28.55 -5.08 -10.95
CA SER A 672 -29.65 -4.60 -11.77
C SER A 672 -29.37 -4.76 -13.28
N ILE A 673 -28.15 -4.40 -13.72
CA ILE A 673 -27.74 -4.59 -15.13
C ILE A 673 -27.65 -6.08 -15.50
N ASP A 674 -27.18 -6.94 -14.60
CA ASP A 674 -27.16 -8.40 -14.85
C ASP A 674 -28.59 -8.95 -15.04
N LEU A 675 -29.54 -8.52 -14.21
CA LEU A 675 -30.95 -8.93 -14.36
C LEU A 675 -31.56 -8.41 -15.66
N GLU A 676 -31.26 -7.18 -16.06
CA GLU A 676 -31.72 -6.60 -17.33
C GLU A 676 -31.15 -7.35 -18.54
N MET A 677 -29.84 -7.62 -18.55
CA MET A 677 -29.15 -8.21 -19.70
C MET A 677 -29.35 -9.72 -19.81
N PHE A 678 -29.38 -10.43 -18.68
CA PHE A 678 -29.29 -11.89 -18.65
C PHE A 678 -30.47 -12.58 -17.98
N GLY A 679 -31.39 -11.82 -17.36
CA GLY A 679 -32.47 -12.38 -16.54
C GLY A 679 -31.99 -13.12 -15.28
N ARG A 680 -30.70 -13.01 -14.94
CA ARG A 680 -30.06 -13.69 -13.81
C ARG A 680 -28.82 -12.95 -13.34
N LEU A 681 -28.44 -13.15 -12.08
CA LEU A 681 -27.18 -12.63 -11.54
C LEU A 681 -26.00 -13.41 -12.10
N SER A 682 -24.98 -12.71 -12.60
CA SER A 682 -23.76 -13.34 -13.13
C SER A 682 -22.89 -13.90 -12.00
N TYR A 683 -22.04 -14.90 -12.32
CA TYR A 683 -21.06 -15.43 -11.38
C TYR A 683 -20.19 -14.32 -10.76
N LYS A 684 -19.80 -13.30 -11.56
CA LYS A 684 -19.01 -12.19 -11.06
C LYS A 684 -19.74 -11.36 -10.00
N THR A 685 -21.05 -11.19 -10.14
CA THR A 685 -21.89 -10.49 -9.14
C THR A 685 -22.00 -11.30 -7.86
N LEU A 686 -22.28 -12.61 -7.97
CA LEU A 686 -22.33 -13.51 -6.82
C LEU A 686 -20.97 -13.54 -6.08
N GLN A 687 -19.87 -13.60 -6.82
CA GLN A 687 -18.52 -13.53 -6.28
C GLN A 687 -18.27 -12.21 -5.52
N LYS A 688 -18.71 -11.07 -6.07
CA LYS A 688 -18.58 -9.77 -5.40
C LYS A 688 -19.40 -9.69 -4.10
N VAL A 689 -20.63 -10.21 -4.10
CA VAL A 689 -21.46 -10.29 -2.89
C VAL A 689 -20.75 -11.13 -1.82
N GLN A 690 -20.22 -12.30 -2.19
CA GLN A 690 -19.48 -13.14 -1.27
C GLN A 690 -18.27 -12.42 -0.66
N TYR A 691 -17.44 -11.74 -1.48
CA TYR A 691 -16.28 -11.01 -0.98
C TYR A 691 -16.62 -9.83 -0.06
N SER A 692 -17.82 -9.26 -0.17
CA SER A 692 -18.27 -8.18 0.71
C SER A 692 -18.77 -8.65 2.08
N GLN A 693 -18.79 -9.96 2.35
CA GLN A 693 -19.38 -10.54 3.56
C GLN A 693 -18.46 -11.63 4.14
N SER A 694 -17.72 -11.28 5.19
CA SER A 694 -16.65 -12.11 5.76
C SER A 694 -17.09 -13.12 6.84
N LEU A 695 -18.37 -13.18 7.20
CA LEU A 695 -18.83 -14.01 8.34
C LEU A 695 -18.55 -15.52 8.18
N ASP A 696 -18.44 -16.02 6.94
CA ASP A 696 -18.07 -17.42 6.66
C ASP A 696 -16.62 -17.74 7.11
N GLY A 697 -15.74 -16.73 7.15
CA GLY A 697 -14.34 -16.86 7.62
C GLY A 697 -14.12 -16.39 9.06
N ASN A 698 -14.99 -15.51 9.57
CA ASN A 698 -14.88 -14.93 10.91
C ASN A 698 -16.16 -15.17 11.72
N PRO A 699 -16.48 -16.42 12.10
CA PRO A 699 -17.76 -16.77 12.73
C PRO A 699 -17.94 -16.15 14.11
N LEU A 700 -16.85 -15.83 14.81
CA LEU A 700 -16.92 -15.14 16.11
C LEU A 700 -17.61 -13.78 16.01
N TYR A 701 -17.50 -13.08 14.87
CA TYR A 701 -18.24 -11.85 14.68
C TYR A 701 -19.75 -12.08 14.77
N ALA A 702 -20.27 -13.17 14.18
CA ALA A 702 -21.70 -13.48 14.20
C ALA A 702 -22.13 -14.10 15.54
N VAL A 703 -21.36 -15.05 16.07
CA VAL A 703 -21.74 -15.80 17.27
C VAL A 703 -21.64 -14.95 18.54
N LEU A 704 -20.64 -14.08 18.64
CA LEU A 704 -20.39 -13.27 19.84
C LEU A 704 -20.76 -11.80 19.70
N HIS A 705 -21.40 -11.38 18.60
CA HIS A 705 -21.75 -9.96 18.37
C HIS A 705 -22.55 -9.34 19.50
N GLU A 706 -23.68 -9.97 19.88
CA GLU A 706 -24.52 -9.46 20.97
C GLU A 706 -23.93 -9.74 22.36
N PRO A 707 -23.29 -10.91 22.61
CA PRO A 707 -22.56 -11.16 23.84
C PRO A 707 -21.51 -10.12 24.25
N ILE A 708 -21.00 -9.27 23.34
CA ILE A 708 -20.09 -8.17 23.71
C ILE A 708 -20.75 -7.11 24.61
N TYR A 709 -22.08 -7.09 24.69
CA TYR A 709 -22.86 -6.17 25.52
C TYR A 709 -23.46 -6.82 26.78
N CYS A 710 -23.28 -8.14 26.95
CA CYS A 710 -24.02 -8.91 27.94
C CYS A 710 -23.27 -9.00 29.28
N GLN A 711 -23.92 -8.57 30.36
CA GLN A 711 -23.46 -8.72 31.74
C GLN A 711 -24.62 -9.25 32.60
N GLY A 712 -24.66 -10.56 32.85
CA GLY A 712 -25.73 -11.22 33.60
C GLY A 712 -27.10 -11.26 32.89
N THR A 713 -27.14 -10.95 31.59
CA THR A 713 -28.37 -11.00 30.78
C THR A 713 -28.14 -11.74 29.47
N ALA A 714 -29.20 -12.38 28.96
CA ALA A 714 -29.17 -13.06 27.67
C ALA A 714 -29.53 -12.09 26.52
N PRO A 715 -28.79 -12.09 25.40
CA PRO A 715 -29.03 -11.16 24.31
C PRO A 715 -30.34 -11.46 23.56
N ASN A 716 -30.77 -12.73 23.51
CA ASN A 716 -32.03 -13.24 22.95
C ASN A 716 -32.33 -12.85 21.49
N TRP A 717 -31.31 -12.58 20.66
CA TRP A 717 -31.46 -12.00 19.31
C TRP A 717 -32.03 -10.57 19.33
N SER A 718 -31.36 -9.69 20.06
CA SER A 718 -31.81 -8.33 20.33
C SER A 718 -32.06 -7.51 19.08
N ALA A 719 -31.15 -7.54 18.10
CA ALA A 719 -31.34 -6.85 16.83
C ALA A 719 -32.61 -7.30 16.10
N SER A 720 -32.86 -8.61 16.06
CA SER A 720 -34.05 -9.21 15.45
C SER A 720 -35.34 -8.72 16.12
N ARG A 721 -35.37 -8.73 17.46
CA ARG A 721 -36.52 -8.23 18.25
C ARG A 721 -36.75 -6.73 18.03
N ALA A 722 -35.69 -5.93 18.07
CA ALA A 722 -35.77 -4.47 17.93
C ALA A 722 -36.23 -4.03 16.53
N LEU A 723 -35.89 -4.80 15.49
CA LEU A 723 -36.33 -4.54 14.12
C LEU A 723 -37.69 -5.14 13.76
N ALA A 724 -38.25 -6.07 14.54
CA ALA A 724 -39.47 -6.80 14.19
C ALA A 724 -40.68 -5.90 13.83
N LYS A 725 -40.76 -4.70 14.42
CA LYS A 725 -41.86 -3.74 14.18
C LYS A 725 -41.60 -2.76 13.04
N ARG A 726 -40.44 -2.82 12.36
CA ARG A 726 -40.00 -1.82 11.39
C ARG A 726 -40.03 -2.40 9.97
N HIS A 727 -41.18 -2.29 9.31
CA HIS A 727 -41.46 -2.94 8.03
C HIS A 727 -40.41 -2.67 6.94
N GLN A 728 -39.76 -1.50 6.95
CA GLN A 728 -38.73 -1.14 5.96
C GLN A 728 -37.55 -2.13 5.96
N PHE A 729 -37.25 -2.83 7.05
CA PHE A 729 -36.14 -3.78 7.14
C PHE A 729 -36.50 -5.21 6.70
N HIS A 730 -37.77 -5.47 6.36
CA HIS A 730 -38.27 -6.82 6.11
C HIS A 730 -38.85 -6.96 4.71
N TRP A 731 -38.19 -7.74 3.85
CA TRP A 731 -38.67 -7.97 2.48
C TRP A 731 -40.08 -8.58 2.46
N ASN A 732 -40.42 -9.45 3.41
CA ASN A 732 -41.75 -10.06 3.52
C ASN A 732 -42.87 -9.06 3.92
N LYS A 733 -42.52 -7.80 4.20
CA LYS A 733 -43.46 -6.70 4.45
C LYS A 733 -43.46 -5.64 3.33
N VAL A 734 -42.82 -5.92 2.18
CA VAL A 734 -42.69 -4.96 1.08
C VAL A 734 -44.05 -4.47 0.54
N ASP A 735 -45.10 -5.30 0.56
CA ASP A 735 -46.44 -4.93 0.10
C ASP A 735 -47.10 -3.84 0.97
N GLN A 736 -46.55 -3.58 2.17
CA GLN A 736 -46.99 -2.54 3.08
C GLN A 736 -46.21 -1.22 2.86
N LEU A 737 -45.23 -1.22 1.97
CA LEU A 737 -44.44 -0.05 1.60
C LEU A 737 -44.97 0.55 0.30
N GLY A 738 -45.03 1.88 0.23
CA GLY A 738 -45.36 2.59 -1.01
C GLY A 738 -44.36 2.28 -2.15
N GLU A 739 -44.75 2.51 -3.41
CA GLU A 739 -43.90 2.27 -4.58
C GLU A 739 -42.53 2.97 -4.45
N ASN A 740 -42.56 4.24 -4.01
CA ASN A 740 -41.38 5.08 -3.80
C ASN A 740 -40.75 4.97 -2.41
N GLU A 741 -41.27 4.10 -1.53
CA GLU A 741 -40.67 3.86 -0.22
C GLU A 741 -39.58 2.78 -0.32
N PRO A 742 -38.36 3.06 0.17
CA PRO A 742 -37.26 2.09 0.12
C PRO A 742 -37.38 0.95 1.13
N VAL A 743 -36.82 -0.20 0.77
CA VAL A 743 -36.42 -1.25 1.72
C VAL A 743 -35.06 -0.85 2.30
N TYR A 744 -34.85 -1.00 3.60
CA TYR A 744 -33.63 -0.60 4.29
C TYR A 744 -32.66 -1.76 4.47
N PHE A 745 -31.38 -1.48 4.25
CA PHE A 745 -30.28 -2.36 4.61
C PHE A 745 -30.03 -2.34 6.12
N ALA A 746 -29.63 -3.48 6.68
CA ALA A 746 -29.67 -3.73 8.13
C ALA A 746 -28.48 -3.19 8.95
N GLY A 747 -27.40 -2.73 8.30
CA GLY A 747 -26.19 -2.31 9.02
C GLY A 747 -25.38 -3.52 9.51
N GLU A 748 -24.83 -3.44 10.73
CA GLU A 748 -23.98 -4.49 11.33
C GLU A 748 -24.73 -5.59 12.09
N MET A 749 -26.05 -5.43 12.20
CA MET A 749 -26.91 -6.29 13.02
C MET A 749 -26.85 -7.76 12.61
N ILE A 750 -26.82 -8.64 13.62
CA ILE A 750 -26.83 -10.09 13.43
C ILE A 750 -28.24 -10.65 13.65
N PHE A 751 -28.64 -11.59 12.79
CA PHE A 751 -29.95 -12.22 12.83
C PHE A 751 -29.84 -13.75 12.85
N PRO A 752 -30.83 -14.45 13.44
CA PRO A 752 -30.82 -15.92 13.50
C PRO A 752 -30.69 -16.61 12.13
N ASP A 753 -31.33 -16.07 11.09
CA ASP A 753 -31.36 -16.63 9.74
C ASP A 753 -30.01 -16.52 9.00
N MET A 754 -29.07 -15.68 9.48
CA MET A 754 -27.68 -15.73 9.01
C MET A 754 -27.05 -17.11 9.22
N PHE A 755 -27.43 -17.80 10.29
CA PHE A 755 -26.98 -19.17 10.58
C PHE A 755 -27.65 -20.21 9.67
N ASP A 756 -28.60 -19.84 8.84
CA ASP A 756 -29.09 -20.71 7.77
C ASP A 756 -28.39 -20.35 6.43
N ASP A 757 -28.10 -19.07 6.19
CA ASP A 757 -27.66 -18.57 4.89
C ASP A 757 -26.16 -18.76 4.62
N TYR A 758 -25.32 -18.42 5.59
CA TYR A 758 -23.86 -18.53 5.47
C TYR A 758 -23.44 -20.00 5.58
N SER A 759 -22.64 -20.48 4.63
CA SER A 759 -22.31 -21.91 4.53
C SER A 759 -21.59 -22.41 5.79
N ASN A 760 -20.69 -21.60 6.33
CA ASN A 760 -19.83 -21.97 7.45
C ASN A 760 -20.43 -21.58 8.81
N LEU A 761 -21.53 -20.81 8.83
CA LEU A 761 -22.31 -20.56 10.04
C LEU A 761 -23.38 -21.62 10.28
N ARG A 762 -23.89 -22.30 9.23
CA ARG A 762 -24.87 -23.38 9.37
C ARG A 762 -24.56 -24.42 10.42
N PRO A 763 -23.33 -24.98 10.48
CA PRO A 763 -23.00 -25.98 11.48
C PRO A 763 -22.93 -25.41 12.91
N LEU A 764 -22.94 -24.08 13.06
CA LEU A 764 -22.84 -23.38 14.35
C LEU A 764 -24.22 -22.89 14.86
N LYS A 765 -25.32 -23.21 14.16
CA LYS A 765 -26.65 -22.69 14.48
C LYS A 765 -27.09 -23.03 15.91
N GLY A 766 -27.02 -24.31 16.31
CA GLY A 766 -27.43 -24.72 17.66
C GLY A 766 -26.58 -24.06 18.76
N ILE A 767 -25.28 -23.90 18.52
CA ILE A 767 -24.36 -23.16 19.41
C ILE A 767 -24.82 -21.71 19.58
N ALA A 768 -25.15 -21.03 18.48
CA ALA A 768 -25.60 -19.65 18.50
C ALA A 768 -26.95 -19.48 19.22
N GLU A 769 -27.89 -20.43 19.04
CA GLU A 769 -29.18 -20.44 19.75
C GLU A 769 -29.01 -20.60 21.26
N ILE A 770 -28.11 -21.50 21.70
CA ILE A 770 -27.77 -21.67 23.12
C ILE A 770 -27.19 -20.38 23.69
N LEU A 771 -26.18 -19.80 23.02
CA LEU A 771 -25.55 -18.57 23.49
C LEU A 771 -26.49 -17.36 23.48
N ALA A 772 -27.44 -17.32 22.53
CA ALA A 772 -28.44 -16.27 22.48
C ALA A 772 -29.38 -16.30 23.69
N SER A 773 -29.64 -17.48 24.27
CA SER A 773 -30.50 -17.65 25.46
C SER A 773 -29.73 -17.70 26.79
N ASP A 774 -28.40 -17.76 26.76
CA ASP A 774 -27.56 -17.83 27.96
C ASP A 774 -27.52 -16.47 28.68
N SER A 775 -27.93 -16.45 29.95
CA SER A 775 -27.92 -15.26 30.83
C SER A 775 -26.76 -15.26 31.82
N THR A 776 -25.87 -16.26 31.78
CA THR A 776 -24.77 -16.45 32.73
C THR A 776 -23.48 -15.71 32.32
N TRP A 777 -23.59 -14.65 31.53
CA TRP A 777 -22.46 -13.85 31.08
C TRP A 777 -21.84 -13.08 32.26
N GLY A 778 -20.52 -13.22 32.46
CA GLY A 778 -19.80 -12.48 33.50
C GLY A 778 -19.68 -10.97 33.20
N PRO A 779 -19.21 -10.16 34.16
CA PRO A 779 -19.01 -8.73 33.97
C PRO A 779 -17.92 -8.44 32.93
N LEU A 780 -18.07 -7.33 32.20
CA LEU A 780 -17.11 -6.80 31.23
C LEU A 780 -16.50 -5.47 31.68
N TYR A 781 -17.19 -4.76 32.57
CA TYR A 781 -16.79 -3.45 33.06
C TYR A 781 -16.95 -3.36 34.57
N ASP A 782 -16.02 -2.69 35.24
CA ASP A 782 -16.09 -2.31 36.65
C ASP A 782 -16.24 -0.79 36.72
N LEU A 783 -17.47 -0.32 36.91
CA LEU A 783 -17.78 1.12 36.89
C LEU A 783 -17.11 1.89 38.02
N GLU A 784 -16.92 1.26 39.18
CA GLU A 784 -16.26 1.91 40.31
C GLU A 784 -14.77 2.07 40.04
N GLN A 785 -14.14 1.08 39.42
CA GLN A 785 -12.76 1.19 38.96
C GLN A 785 -12.63 2.24 37.85
N LEU A 786 -13.48 2.21 36.83
CA LEU A 786 -13.43 3.21 35.76
C LEU A 786 -13.54 4.66 36.27
N ALA A 787 -14.38 4.90 37.29
CA ALA A 787 -14.54 6.21 37.92
C ALA A 787 -13.30 6.69 38.69
N ARG A 788 -12.47 5.78 39.20
CA ARG A 788 -11.20 6.08 39.90
C ARG A 788 -9.95 5.86 39.05
N ASN A 789 -10.11 5.62 37.75
CA ASN A 789 -9.02 5.35 36.83
C ASN A 789 -7.91 6.42 36.88
N GLU A 790 -6.66 5.96 36.89
CA GLU A 790 -5.46 6.80 36.88
C GLU A 790 -4.76 6.81 35.51
N VAL A 791 -5.02 5.82 34.66
CA VAL A 791 -4.40 5.69 33.33
C VAL A 791 -4.95 6.75 32.39
N LYS A 792 -4.10 7.45 31.64
CA LYS A 792 -4.56 8.39 30.62
C LYS A 792 -5.30 7.67 29.49
N VAL A 793 -6.47 8.17 29.11
CA VAL A 793 -7.27 7.64 28.00
C VAL A 793 -7.45 8.74 26.95
N SER A 794 -6.91 8.53 25.76
CA SER A 794 -7.06 9.43 24.61
C SER A 794 -7.94 8.75 23.56
N ALA A 795 -9.09 9.34 23.25
CA ALA A 795 -10.09 8.72 22.39
C ALA A 795 -10.39 9.57 21.16
N VAL A 796 -10.56 8.94 20.00
CA VAL A 796 -11.22 9.54 18.84
C VAL A 796 -12.67 9.06 18.79
N THR A 797 -13.59 10.02 18.68
CA THR A 797 -15.02 9.77 18.60
C THR A 797 -15.60 10.40 17.34
N TYR A 798 -16.32 9.60 16.57
CA TYR A 798 -16.95 10.05 15.33
C TYR A 798 -18.42 10.37 15.59
N THR A 799 -18.83 11.61 15.31
CA THR A 799 -20.21 12.07 15.58
C THR A 799 -21.28 11.33 14.76
N GLU A 800 -20.91 10.89 13.56
CA GLU A 800 -21.77 10.20 12.59
C GLU A 800 -21.42 8.72 12.46
N ASP A 801 -20.80 8.14 13.50
CA ASP A 801 -20.55 6.70 13.56
C ASP A 801 -21.88 5.93 13.50
N MET A 802 -21.90 4.88 12.68
CA MET A 802 -23.06 4.01 12.55
C MET A 802 -23.02 2.84 13.54
N TYR A 803 -21.83 2.47 14.03
CA TYR A 803 -21.61 1.25 14.80
C TYR A 803 -21.48 1.51 16.31
N VAL A 804 -20.95 2.68 16.68
CA VAL A 804 -20.83 3.10 18.08
C VAL A 804 -21.55 4.42 18.26
N ASP A 805 -22.72 4.40 18.93
CA ASP A 805 -23.52 5.61 19.06
C ASP A 805 -22.77 6.72 19.83
N PHE A 806 -22.86 7.94 19.30
CA PHE A 806 -22.17 9.10 19.85
C PHE A 806 -22.53 9.38 21.31
N ASN A 807 -23.80 9.26 21.70
CA ASN A 807 -24.22 9.57 23.06
C ASN A 807 -23.69 8.53 24.05
N PHE A 808 -23.73 7.25 23.69
CA PHE A 808 -23.08 6.21 24.51
C PHE A 808 -21.58 6.45 24.64
N ALA A 809 -20.91 6.88 23.57
CA ALA A 809 -19.49 7.23 23.64
C ALA A 809 -19.23 8.43 24.58
N GLN A 810 -20.13 9.43 24.62
CA GLN A 810 -20.02 10.56 25.58
C GLN A 810 -20.27 10.10 27.02
N ASP A 811 -21.29 9.28 27.26
CA ASP A 811 -21.60 8.74 28.58
C ASP A 811 -20.43 7.93 29.15
N THR A 812 -19.78 7.13 28.29
CA THR A 812 -18.61 6.35 28.65
C THR A 812 -17.40 7.24 28.95
N ALA A 813 -17.12 8.24 28.10
CA ALA A 813 -16.04 9.18 28.35
C ALA A 813 -16.22 9.95 29.68
N ALA A 814 -17.46 10.29 30.04
CA ALA A 814 -17.76 10.97 31.30
C ALA A 814 -17.59 10.05 32.54
N LYS A 815 -17.75 8.74 32.39
CA LYS A 815 -17.63 7.75 33.48
C LYS A 815 -16.19 7.27 33.71
N ILE A 816 -15.34 7.32 32.69
CA ILE A 816 -13.94 6.91 32.80
C ILE A 816 -13.07 8.13 33.14
N LYS A 817 -12.55 8.18 34.36
CA LYS A 817 -11.64 9.26 34.76
C LYS A 817 -10.40 9.30 33.85
N ASN A 818 -9.85 10.50 33.63
CA ASN A 818 -8.70 10.77 32.76
C ASN A 818 -8.95 10.45 31.27
N THR A 819 -10.20 10.55 30.81
CA THR A 819 -10.54 10.46 29.38
C THR A 819 -10.57 11.83 28.71
N GLU A 820 -9.81 11.97 27.63
CA GLU A 820 -9.89 13.09 26.70
C GLU A 820 -10.31 12.62 25.31
N GLN A 821 -11.05 13.47 24.59
CA GLN A 821 -11.60 13.13 23.28
C GLN A 821 -11.19 14.12 22.19
N TYR A 822 -10.85 13.57 21.02
CA TYR A 822 -10.93 14.25 19.74
C TYR A 822 -12.25 13.85 19.06
N ILE A 823 -13.21 14.77 19.05
CA ILE A 823 -14.53 14.55 18.45
C ILE A 823 -14.53 15.15 17.04
N THR A 824 -14.94 14.38 16.04
CA THR A 824 -14.97 14.84 14.64
C THR A 824 -16.21 14.37 13.88
N ASN A 825 -16.63 15.17 12.90
CA ASN A 825 -17.65 14.83 11.91
C ASN A 825 -17.07 14.68 10.49
N GLN A 826 -15.74 14.82 10.35
CA GLN A 826 -15.05 14.70 9.06
C GLN A 826 -14.65 13.26 8.75
N LEU A 827 -14.61 12.40 9.77
CA LEU A 827 -14.22 11.00 9.66
C LEU A 827 -15.38 10.09 10.11
N PHE A 828 -15.39 8.88 9.56
CA PHE A 828 -16.26 7.77 9.95
C PHE A 828 -15.47 6.71 10.71
N HIS A 829 -16.09 5.57 11.02
CA HIS A 829 -15.54 4.51 11.86
C HIS A 829 -14.14 4.02 11.44
N ASN A 830 -13.85 4.03 10.13
CA ASN A 830 -12.54 3.70 9.57
C ASN A 830 -11.54 4.87 9.53
N GLY A 831 -11.72 5.90 10.35
CA GLY A 831 -10.89 7.10 10.39
C GLY A 831 -9.41 6.80 10.67
N LEU A 832 -9.12 5.83 11.55
CA LEU A 832 -7.75 5.43 11.88
C LEU A 832 -6.96 4.94 10.66
N THR A 833 -7.58 4.17 9.76
CA THR A 833 -6.91 3.69 8.54
C THR A 833 -6.97 4.74 7.43
N ARG A 834 -8.05 5.54 7.36
CA ARG A 834 -8.24 6.53 6.31
C ARG A 834 -7.32 7.74 6.44
N ASP A 835 -7.12 8.24 7.65
CA ASP A 835 -6.28 9.40 7.96
C ASP A 835 -5.44 9.14 9.22
N SER A 836 -4.63 8.08 9.14
CA SER A 836 -3.77 7.64 10.25
C SER A 836 -2.90 8.75 10.82
N LYS A 837 -2.41 9.66 9.97
CA LYS A 837 -1.49 10.71 10.37
C LYS A 837 -2.18 11.75 11.25
N ASP A 838 -3.32 12.29 10.82
CA ASP A 838 -4.04 13.28 11.65
C ASP A 838 -4.58 12.62 12.92
N VAL A 839 -5.23 11.46 12.79
CA VAL A 839 -5.81 10.74 13.94
C VAL A 839 -4.76 10.44 15.01
N MET A 840 -3.62 9.83 14.64
CA MET A 840 -2.57 9.51 15.62
C MET A 840 -1.92 10.75 16.18
N LYS A 841 -1.67 11.78 15.36
CA LYS A 841 -1.12 13.05 15.85
C LYS A 841 -2.00 13.64 16.94
N ARG A 842 -3.33 13.72 16.71
CA ARG A 842 -4.28 14.28 17.69
C ARG A 842 -4.31 13.45 18.97
N LEU A 843 -4.33 12.12 18.86
CA LEU A 843 -4.27 11.23 20.01
C LEU A 843 -3.01 11.44 20.86
N PHE A 844 -1.84 11.55 20.25
CA PHE A 844 -0.60 11.82 20.99
C PHE A 844 -0.55 13.24 21.56
N ASP A 845 -1.11 14.23 20.87
CA ASP A 845 -1.24 15.60 21.39
C ASP A 845 -2.10 15.62 22.67
N LEU A 846 -3.22 14.86 22.69
CA LEU A 846 -4.07 14.69 23.88
C LEU A 846 -3.33 14.00 25.02
N SER A 847 -2.65 12.87 24.76
CA SER A 847 -1.93 12.15 25.82
C SER A 847 -0.83 12.99 26.49
N LYS A 848 -0.15 13.86 25.71
CA LYS A 848 0.92 14.73 26.21
C LYS A 848 0.42 16.00 26.90
N ARG A 849 -0.88 16.27 26.88
CA ARG A 849 -1.44 17.49 27.45
C ARG A 849 -1.14 17.57 28.95
N VAL A 850 -0.78 18.78 29.39
CA VAL A 850 -0.68 19.19 30.79
C VAL A 850 -1.81 20.19 31.02
N TYR A 851 -2.55 20.02 32.10
CA TYR A 851 -3.63 20.95 32.48
C TYR A 851 -3.00 22.19 33.12
N ASP A 852 -3.43 23.38 32.67
CA ASP A 852 -3.06 24.66 33.24
C ASP A 852 -3.76 24.93 34.58
#